data_AF-A0A1V6D2R9-F1
#
_entry.id   AF-A0A1V6D2R9-F1
#
_cell.length_a   1.000
_cell.length_b   1.000
_cell.length_c   1.000
_cell.angle_alpha   90.00
_cell.angle_beta   90.00
_cell.angle_gamma   90.00
#
_symmetry.space_group_name_H-M   'P 1'
#
loop_
_entity.id
_entity.type
_entity.pdbx_description
1 polymer ?
#
loop_
_entity_poly.entity_id
_entity_poly.type
_entity_poly.pdbx_seq_one_letter_code
_entity_poly.pdbx_strand_id
1 'polypeptide(L)'
;MSLHDQSRRTRAYVSRFSGRAILACLAASALLLAARLPPVQSVCGAGPPLAPGERDVTDQVLRDIEQGRFMILRYDNCRGTVSARLNGSAGGKSSLAAQFDGLYVICEPVLRHLLSLGGPMSKGICDLYHIYPQRLTVSSRGRFVEYIHPDITDTYTWARTRTLTLPELPAGTMTQQAVEMWHEKVRALHKERNLGAFFTVRDRSKADGDVRIMPTAFVGDQTGITLRRTQPGKAPRVIRLPLGHFFMGDPVTFAGMETRGVTSLTWWNATLAELVAYPSDFSLLGVTFHHRFRMPQYPAPHAAQHPRNDQFIEASLFYSVGLAKEVDAILTPYTPAEGTFMPVPNTTREYKLEIRSPPLAEIEAVRFRLFDVSRRPGICCNAKVHAMSTSGPGGCPHCKAGRVMTQKTVSQHFNRQTYLPRLVTTYDDCPADDLPDLYFTDSDNGEPFQLSGEVVEDERLAYKAADELVIESPRKQEYVAKVRVMDGAAAGKLTVELLVGGAWVPAAAMGDTADIKGVHLYIPNDQDETGVADAWENAFGADLSEDNDASVGGPILGDGLSSREEYRGFLIARNFERTSPKEQDLFVTDDGGLYVDAIDRYVTRWYAGSGVTLHRLHCDEFKGDVVNWTDESARLHAQHLIVVMQHMVMPLGQDVSINRHWIDLWQKNYVGWSPVSWPRKELHTVFVRNDSRGAIAKARTVGHEMGHQLNLPHHGQTDETIDLTGQVLLGAALDGKYYVAVRGGQHSGNHLCLMRYACADLYCDSTSALQPFADHKDKYKKFMPIGWRQQTLFCDSPAGTGFNANGNWCGDATSPACRQGLRIRSE
;
A
#
# COMPACT_ATOMS: atom_id res chain seq x y z
N MET A 1 1.62 20.36 52.11
CA MET A 1 0.59 21.15 51.41
C MET A 1 -0.06 20.25 50.37
N SER A 2 -1.26 19.75 50.66
CA SER A 2 -1.96 18.73 49.88
C SER A 2 -3.18 19.31 49.16
N LEU A 3 -3.24 19.06 47.85
CA LEU A 3 -4.37 19.31 46.95
C LEU A 3 -5.52 18.33 47.26
N HIS A 4 -6.33 18.63 48.29
CA HIS A 4 -7.50 17.82 48.61
C HIS A 4 -8.78 18.60 48.99
N ASP A 5 -8.91 19.88 48.61
CA ASP A 5 -10.00 20.72 49.14
C ASP A 5 -10.69 21.67 48.14
N GLN A 6 -11.00 21.22 46.91
CA GLN A 6 -11.73 22.05 45.93
C GLN A 6 -12.86 21.35 45.13
N SER A 7 -13.45 20.25 45.61
CA SER A 7 -14.57 19.58 44.90
C SER A 7 -15.96 19.69 45.57
N ARG A 8 -16.15 20.57 46.57
CA ARG A 8 -17.42 20.67 47.33
C ARG A 8 -18.31 21.90 47.05
N ARG A 9 -18.14 22.62 45.95
CA ARG A 9 -18.99 23.81 45.65
C ARG A 9 -19.45 23.91 44.20
N THR A 10 -20.32 22.99 43.76
CA THR A 10 -21.27 23.28 42.67
C THR A 10 -22.47 22.30 42.72
N ARG A 11 -23.39 22.53 43.68
CA ARG A 11 -24.76 21.96 43.68
C ARG A 11 -25.71 23.06 44.12
N ALA A 12 -26.39 23.70 43.16
CA ALA A 12 -27.70 24.38 43.27
C ALA A 12 -27.91 25.29 42.05
N TYR A 13 -29.18 25.51 41.66
CA TYR A 13 -29.69 26.28 40.51
C TYR A 13 -29.67 25.49 39.19
N VAL A 14 -30.77 25.19 38.49
CA VAL A 14 -32.09 25.84 38.38
C VAL A 14 -33.17 24.76 38.17
N SER A 15 -34.26 24.87 38.93
CA SER A 15 -35.54 24.21 38.64
C SER A 15 -36.57 25.28 38.24
N ARG A 16 -37.51 24.90 37.37
CA ARG A 16 -38.82 25.51 37.05
C ARG A 16 -38.88 26.31 35.74
N PHE A 17 -39.43 25.64 34.71
CA PHE A 17 -40.55 26.18 33.96
C PHE A 17 -41.61 25.09 33.78
N SER A 18 -42.86 25.47 34.03
CA SER A 18 -44.06 24.64 34.02
C SER A 18 -45.04 25.16 32.98
N GLY A 19 -45.80 24.28 32.33
CA GLY A 19 -47.02 24.63 31.57
C GLY A 19 -47.04 23.96 30.19
N ARG A 20 -47.57 22.74 30.09
CA ARG A 20 -48.98 22.45 29.74
C ARG A 20 -49.36 22.85 28.31
N ALA A 21 -49.07 21.96 27.37
CA ALA A 21 -50.00 21.38 26.42
C ALA A 21 -49.23 20.33 25.61
N ILE A 22 -49.93 19.41 24.95
CA ILE A 22 -49.38 18.35 24.09
C ILE A 22 -48.96 17.11 24.89
N LEU A 23 -49.93 16.58 25.63
CA LEU A 23 -50.04 15.18 26.00
C LEU A 23 -50.60 14.40 24.80
N ALA A 24 -49.91 13.30 24.46
CA ALA A 24 -50.29 12.14 23.64
C ALA A 24 -49.41 11.98 22.40
N CYS A 25 -48.33 11.18 22.46
CA CYS A 25 -47.78 10.51 21.26
C CYS A 25 -46.80 9.34 21.47
N LEU A 26 -46.17 9.07 22.63
CA LEU A 26 -45.03 8.11 22.64
C LEU A 26 -45.25 6.68 23.17
N ALA A 27 -46.48 6.27 23.52
CA ALA A 27 -46.85 4.85 23.45
C ALA A 27 -47.41 4.47 22.05
N ALA A 28 -47.56 5.47 21.18
CA ALA A 28 -48.00 5.32 19.80
C ALA A 28 -46.83 5.15 18.83
N SER A 29 -45.55 5.35 19.18
CA SER A 29 -44.46 5.30 18.18
C SER A 29 -43.85 3.91 17.92
N ALA A 30 -43.84 2.99 18.90
CA ALA A 30 -43.59 1.57 18.62
C ALA A 30 -44.79 0.92 17.88
N LEU A 31 -45.99 1.48 18.08
CA LEU A 31 -47.23 1.10 17.40
C LEU A 31 -47.44 1.81 16.05
N LEU A 32 -46.83 2.97 15.80
CA LEU A 32 -46.85 3.73 14.54
C LEU A 32 -45.74 3.24 13.60
N LEU A 33 -44.63 2.70 14.12
CA LEU A 33 -43.73 1.86 13.31
C LEU A 33 -44.45 0.60 12.81
N ALA A 34 -45.36 0.02 13.61
CA ALA A 34 -46.18 -1.12 13.21
C ALA A 34 -47.46 -0.76 12.41
N ALA A 35 -47.95 0.49 12.51
CA ALA A 35 -49.19 0.94 11.86
C ALA A 35 -48.99 1.90 10.66
N ARG A 36 -47.77 2.36 10.35
CA ARG A 36 -47.48 3.22 9.18
C ARG A 36 -46.31 2.77 8.30
N LEU A 37 -45.53 1.77 8.71
CA LEU A 37 -44.79 0.97 7.75
C LEU A 37 -45.77 -0.06 7.18
N PRO A 38 -45.97 -0.16 5.87
CA PRO A 38 -46.65 -1.34 5.34
C PRO A 38 -45.81 -2.56 5.78
N PRO A 39 -46.38 -3.54 6.50
CA PRO A 39 -45.69 -4.81 6.63
C PRO A 39 -45.49 -5.33 5.21
N VAL A 40 -44.25 -5.58 4.81
CA VAL A 40 -43.99 -6.43 3.65
C VAL A 40 -44.38 -7.83 4.09
N GLN A 41 -45.67 -8.15 3.91
CA GLN A 41 -46.36 -9.38 4.31
C GLN A 41 -46.65 -9.57 5.82
N SER A 42 -47.82 -9.10 6.29
CA SER A 42 -48.53 -9.86 7.32
C SER A 42 -49.19 -11.06 6.64
N VAL A 43 -48.58 -12.24 6.70
CA VAL A 43 -49.18 -13.49 6.21
C VAL A 43 -50.24 -13.94 7.22
N CYS A 44 -51.35 -13.24 7.28
CA CYS A 44 -52.61 -13.71 7.85
C CYS A 44 -53.68 -13.41 6.79
N GLY A 45 -54.41 -14.44 6.38
CA GLY A 45 -55.18 -14.51 5.13
C GLY A 45 -56.06 -13.29 4.78
N ALA A 46 -56.26 -13.11 3.48
CA ALA A 46 -56.96 -12.01 2.85
C ALA A 46 -58.34 -11.71 3.48
N GLY A 47 -58.42 -10.59 4.21
CA GLY A 47 -59.64 -9.84 4.48
C GLY A 47 -59.55 -8.44 3.85
N PRO A 48 -60.68 -7.78 3.54
CA PRO A 48 -60.68 -6.47 2.89
C PRO A 48 -60.03 -5.38 3.78
N PRO A 49 -59.47 -4.32 3.17
CA PRO A 49 -58.79 -3.27 3.91
C PRO A 49 -59.76 -2.49 4.80
N LEU A 50 -59.45 -2.35 6.09
CA LEU A 50 -60.19 -1.53 7.04
C LEU A 50 -60.00 -0.03 6.76
N ALA A 51 -61.06 0.75 7.04
CA ALA A 51 -61.11 2.19 6.80
C ALA A 51 -60.14 2.98 7.73
N PRO A 52 -59.68 4.18 7.33
CA PRO A 52 -58.76 4.99 8.13
C PRO A 52 -59.50 5.57 9.35
N GLY A 53 -59.31 4.98 10.52
CA GLY A 53 -59.92 5.43 11.78
C GLY A 53 -59.97 4.38 12.89
N GLU A 54 -59.97 3.10 12.52
CA GLU A 54 -59.88 1.96 13.45
C GLU A 54 -58.47 1.38 13.41
N ARG A 55 -57.56 1.92 14.21
CA ARG A 55 -56.23 1.32 14.46
C ARG A 55 -55.86 1.43 15.93
N ASP A 56 -56.76 0.95 16.78
CA ASP A 56 -56.33 0.42 18.06
C ASP A 56 -55.77 -0.99 17.84
N VAL A 57 -54.83 -1.38 18.70
CA VAL A 57 -54.33 -2.76 18.83
C VAL A 57 -55.54 -3.69 18.69
N THR A 58 -55.60 -4.48 17.62
CA THR A 58 -56.79 -5.30 17.37
C THR A 58 -57.03 -6.20 18.57
N ASP A 59 -58.29 -6.47 18.94
CA ASP A 59 -58.63 -7.47 19.97
C ASP A 59 -57.90 -8.80 19.73
N GLN A 60 -57.52 -9.08 18.48
CA GLN A 60 -56.71 -10.23 18.11
C GLN A 60 -55.29 -10.19 18.70
N VAL A 61 -54.60 -9.05 18.68
CA VAL A 61 -53.28 -8.90 19.30
C VAL A 61 -53.38 -9.05 20.83
N LEU A 62 -54.42 -8.49 21.45
CA LEU A 62 -54.66 -8.69 22.88
C LEU A 62 -54.97 -10.16 23.20
N ARG A 63 -55.79 -10.84 22.39
CA ARG A 63 -56.06 -12.29 22.51
C ARG A 63 -54.82 -13.15 22.31
N ASP A 64 -53.94 -12.79 21.37
CA ASP A 64 -52.69 -13.52 21.14
C ASP A 64 -51.72 -13.33 22.32
N ILE A 65 -51.66 -12.13 22.90
CA ILE A 65 -50.89 -11.86 24.14
C ILE A 65 -51.48 -12.65 25.32
N GLU A 66 -52.81 -12.68 25.47
CA GLU A 66 -53.51 -13.47 26.50
C GLU A 66 -53.26 -14.98 26.35
N GLN A 67 -52.98 -15.46 25.14
CA GLN A 67 -52.61 -16.85 24.85
C GLN A 67 -51.10 -17.13 24.98
N GLY A 68 -50.31 -16.16 25.49
CA GLY A 68 -48.86 -16.31 25.63
C GLY A 68 -48.10 -16.37 24.30
N ARG A 69 -48.66 -15.77 23.24
CA ARG A 69 -48.00 -15.67 21.93
C ARG A 69 -47.19 -14.39 21.87
N PHE A 70 -45.98 -14.50 21.33
CA PHE A 70 -45.07 -13.38 21.15
C PHE A 70 -45.37 -12.69 19.82
N MET A 71 -45.37 -11.36 19.84
CA MET A 71 -45.46 -10.57 18.62
C MET A 71 -44.05 -10.37 18.06
N ILE A 72 -43.83 -10.83 16.84
CA ILE A 72 -42.56 -10.70 16.13
C ILE A 72 -42.75 -9.70 15.00
N LEU A 73 -41.90 -8.68 14.97
CA LEU A 73 -41.84 -7.69 13.91
C LEU A 73 -40.53 -7.90 13.13
N ARG A 74 -40.65 -7.94 11.80
CA ARG A 74 -39.54 -8.08 10.86
C ARG A 74 -39.37 -6.75 10.13
N TYR A 75 -38.16 -6.20 10.16
CA TYR A 75 -37.79 -4.96 9.49
C TYR A 75 -36.61 -5.20 8.56
N ASP A 76 -36.87 -5.57 7.31
CA ASP A 76 -35.80 -5.93 6.36
C ASP A 76 -34.98 -4.72 5.88
N ASN A 77 -35.58 -3.53 5.94
CA ASN A 77 -34.97 -2.28 5.50
C ASN A 77 -34.29 -1.50 6.63
N CYS A 78 -34.24 -2.02 7.86
CA CYS A 78 -33.47 -1.35 8.91
C CYS A 78 -31.98 -1.56 8.68
N ARG A 79 -31.19 -0.48 8.70
CA ARG A 79 -29.74 -0.57 8.74
C ARG A 79 -29.21 0.27 9.88
N GLY A 80 -28.07 -0.13 10.40
CA GLY A 80 -27.41 0.68 11.39
C GLY A 80 -25.96 0.31 11.56
N THR A 81 -25.24 1.23 12.19
CA THR A 81 -23.83 1.08 12.48
C THR A 81 -23.58 1.41 13.95
N VAL A 82 -22.75 0.58 14.58
CA VAL A 82 -22.23 0.78 15.92
C VAL A 82 -20.72 0.79 15.77
N SER A 83 -20.08 1.94 15.89
CA SER A 83 -18.62 2.02 15.84
C SER A 83 -18.05 2.46 17.17
N ALA A 84 -16.94 1.86 17.57
CA ALA A 84 -16.14 2.26 18.71
C ALA A 84 -14.74 2.62 18.20
N ARG A 85 -14.19 3.74 18.64
CA ARG A 85 -12.77 4.06 18.49
C ARG A 85 -12.15 4.07 19.87
N LEU A 86 -11.05 3.35 20.04
CA LEU A 86 -10.24 3.32 21.24
C LEU A 86 -8.89 3.98 20.94
N ASN A 87 -8.55 5.03 21.68
CA ASN A 87 -7.24 5.67 21.62
C ASN A 87 -6.52 5.43 22.95
N GLY A 88 -5.36 4.79 22.87
CA GLY A 88 -4.44 4.57 23.98
C GLY A 88 -3.49 5.75 24.16
N SER A 89 -3.16 6.06 25.42
CA SER A 89 -2.33 7.21 25.78
C SER A 89 -0.87 7.15 25.29
N ALA A 90 -0.39 5.98 24.89
CA ALA A 90 0.95 5.71 24.35
C ALA A 90 0.93 5.56 22.81
N GLY A 91 -0.18 5.94 22.15
CA GLY A 91 -0.31 5.98 20.70
C GLY A 91 -1.00 4.76 20.08
N GLY A 92 -1.42 3.78 20.88
CA GLY A 92 -2.26 2.68 20.42
C GLY A 92 -3.59 3.22 19.88
N LYS A 93 -4.06 2.70 18.74
CA LYS A 93 -5.37 3.08 18.18
C LYS A 93 -6.09 1.81 17.77
N SER A 94 -7.34 1.61 18.14
CA SER A 94 -8.17 0.57 17.54
C SER A 94 -9.55 1.09 17.24
N SER A 95 -10.21 0.49 16.26
CA SER A 95 -11.59 0.78 15.93
C SER A 95 -12.33 -0.51 15.68
N LEU A 96 -13.52 -0.60 16.26
CA LEU A 96 -14.52 -1.61 16.00
C LEU A 96 -15.67 -0.92 15.24
N ALA A 97 -16.25 -1.58 14.26
CA ALA A 97 -17.45 -1.13 13.56
C ALA A 97 -18.34 -2.35 13.33
N ALA A 98 -19.51 -2.38 13.94
CA ALA A 98 -20.55 -3.35 13.73
C ALA A 98 -21.65 -2.72 12.88
N GLN A 99 -21.82 -3.18 11.66
CA GLN A 99 -22.92 -2.83 10.78
C GLN A 99 -23.98 -3.91 10.90
N PHE A 100 -25.25 -3.55 10.86
CA PHE A 100 -26.33 -4.52 10.79
C PHE A 100 -27.31 -4.19 9.68
N ASP A 101 -27.83 -5.26 9.06
CA ASP A 101 -28.87 -5.22 8.05
C ASP A 101 -30.07 -6.04 8.55
N GLY A 102 -31.24 -5.43 8.46
CA GLY A 102 -32.49 -5.97 8.95
C GLY A 102 -32.55 -6.06 10.48
N LEU A 103 -33.76 -5.99 11.04
CA LEU A 103 -34.01 -6.28 12.46
C LEU A 103 -35.15 -7.29 12.62
N TYR A 104 -35.02 -8.14 13.63
CA TYR A 104 -36.10 -8.90 14.25
C TYR A 104 -36.40 -8.27 15.60
N VAL A 105 -37.66 -7.94 15.87
CA VAL A 105 -38.09 -7.40 17.16
C VAL A 105 -39.11 -8.35 17.76
N ILE A 106 -38.74 -8.97 18.89
CA ILE A 106 -39.59 -9.87 19.66
C ILE A 106 -40.14 -9.07 20.83
N CYS A 107 -41.45 -8.86 20.84
CA CYS A 107 -42.14 -8.09 21.86
C CYS A 107 -42.69 -9.01 22.95
N GLU A 108 -42.34 -8.72 24.20
CA GLU A 108 -42.91 -9.31 25.41
C GLU A 108 -43.71 -8.23 26.17
N PRO A 109 -44.99 -8.02 25.85
CA PRO A 109 -45.79 -6.93 26.39
C PRO A 109 -46.32 -7.24 27.80
N VAL A 110 -45.42 -7.62 28.72
CA VAL A 110 -45.74 -8.05 30.09
C VAL A 110 -46.48 -6.97 30.86
N LEU A 111 -46.12 -5.69 30.67
CA LEU A 111 -46.77 -4.58 31.34
C LEU A 111 -48.19 -4.37 30.81
N ARG A 112 -48.38 -4.38 29.50
CA ARG A 112 -49.71 -4.23 28.89
C ARG A 112 -50.64 -5.38 29.26
N HIS A 113 -50.13 -6.60 29.31
CA HIS A 113 -50.90 -7.76 29.71
C HIS A 113 -51.36 -7.66 31.18
N LEU A 114 -50.47 -7.24 32.09
CA LEU A 114 -50.84 -7.08 33.50
C LEU A 114 -51.81 -5.91 33.71
N LEU A 115 -51.70 -4.84 32.91
CA LEU A 115 -52.65 -3.73 32.90
C LEU A 115 -54.03 -4.14 32.38
N SER A 116 -54.12 -4.98 31.34
CA SER A 116 -55.41 -5.44 30.82
C SER A 116 -56.16 -6.35 31.79
N LEU A 117 -55.43 -7.07 32.65
CA LEU A 117 -55.99 -7.91 33.71
C LEU A 117 -56.32 -7.16 35.02
N GLY A 118 -56.09 -5.84 35.09
CA GLY A 118 -56.33 -5.04 36.29
C GLY A 118 -55.38 -5.37 37.47
N GLY A 119 -54.21 -5.96 37.19
CA GLY A 119 -53.24 -6.35 38.21
C GLY A 119 -52.54 -5.16 38.87
N PRO A 120 -52.08 -5.27 40.13
CA PRO A 120 -51.34 -4.21 40.80
C PRO A 120 -49.97 -3.97 40.15
N MET A 121 -49.65 -2.70 39.86
CA MET A 121 -48.37 -2.34 39.25
C MET A 121 -47.22 -2.38 40.27
N SER A 122 -46.26 -3.28 40.08
CA SER A 122 -45.01 -3.29 40.84
C SER A 122 -43.94 -2.41 40.17
N LYS A 123 -43.09 -1.77 40.98
CA LYS A 123 -41.88 -1.05 40.53
C LYS A 123 -40.89 -2.05 39.93
N GLY A 124 -41.02 -2.32 38.64
CA GLY A 124 -40.12 -3.25 37.94
C GLY A 124 -40.71 -3.83 36.65
N ILE A 125 -42.04 -3.87 36.53
CA ILE A 125 -42.70 -4.39 35.32
C ILE A 125 -42.54 -3.39 34.17
N CYS A 126 -42.13 -3.89 33.00
CA CYS A 126 -42.02 -3.18 31.73
C CYS A 126 -42.38 -4.12 30.58
N ASP A 127 -42.82 -3.57 29.44
CA ASP A 127 -42.80 -4.33 28.19
C ASP A 127 -41.32 -4.49 27.76
N LEU A 128 -40.95 -5.69 27.32
CA LEU A 128 -39.60 -6.02 26.89
C LEU A 128 -39.58 -6.18 25.37
N TYR A 129 -38.57 -5.62 24.69
CA TYR A 129 -38.39 -5.82 23.26
C TYR A 129 -36.97 -6.33 23.02
N HIS A 130 -36.85 -7.56 22.52
CA HIS A 130 -35.57 -8.11 22.10
C HIS A 130 -35.36 -7.82 20.62
N ILE A 131 -34.33 -7.06 20.30
CA ILE A 131 -34.00 -6.64 18.94
C ILE A 131 -32.76 -7.39 18.48
N TYR A 132 -32.87 -8.16 17.42
CA TYR A 132 -31.79 -8.92 16.84
C TYR A 132 -31.51 -8.45 15.40
N PRO A 133 -30.26 -8.13 15.04
CA PRO A 133 -29.92 -7.84 13.66
C PRO A 133 -30.04 -9.11 12.81
N GLN A 134 -30.72 -9.05 11.67
CA GLN A 134 -30.85 -10.22 10.80
C GLN A 134 -29.49 -10.61 10.24
N ARG A 135 -28.69 -9.61 9.88
CA ARG A 135 -27.28 -9.75 9.52
C ARG A 135 -26.45 -8.74 10.32
N LEU A 136 -25.30 -9.18 10.80
CA LEU A 136 -24.35 -8.39 11.57
C LEU A 136 -22.97 -8.56 10.96
N THR A 137 -22.37 -7.47 10.48
CA THR A 137 -20.98 -7.44 9.99
C THR A 137 -20.14 -6.63 10.97
N VAL A 138 -19.15 -7.26 11.61
CA VAL A 138 -18.23 -6.62 12.54
C VAL A 138 -16.84 -6.56 11.95
N SER A 139 -16.37 -5.34 11.73
CA SER A 139 -15.03 -5.00 11.30
C SER A 139 -14.25 -4.45 12.49
N SER A 140 -13.02 -4.91 12.68
CA SER A 140 -12.09 -4.39 13.68
C SER A 140 -10.76 -4.11 13.00
N ARG A 141 -10.15 -2.97 13.33
CA ARG A 141 -8.78 -2.66 12.95
C ARG A 141 -8.06 -2.02 14.10
N GLY A 142 -6.75 -2.13 14.15
CA GLY A 142 -6.00 -1.40 15.15
C GLY A 142 -4.50 -1.47 14.96
N ARG A 143 -3.84 -0.66 15.76
CA ARG A 143 -2.41 -0.51 15.91
C ARG A 143 -2.12 -0.55 17.41
N PHE A 144 -1.31 -1.52 17.82
CA PHE A 144 -0.80 -1.63 19.17
C PHE A 144 0.70 -1.40 19.15
N VAL A 145 1.21 -0.57 20.05
CA VAL A 145 2.65 -0.31 20.20
C VAL A 145 3.11 -0.94 21.50
N GLU A 146 3.94 -1.97 21.40
CA GLU A 146 4.56 -2.63 22.55
C GLU A 146 5.95 -2.05 22.79
N TYR A 147 6.18 -1.50 23.98
CA TYR A 147 7.50 -1.04 24.41
C TYR A 147 8.25 -2.21 25.04
N ILE A 148 9.18 -2.81 24.30
CA ILE A 148 10.03 -3.90 24.79
C ILE A 148 11.21 -3.34 25.59
N HIS A 149 11.72 -2.18 25.17
CA HIS A 149 12.79 -1.41 25.82
C HIS A 149 12.48 0.09 25.66
N PRO A 150 13.01 0.99 26.51
CA PRO A 150 12.93 2.45 26.30
C PRO A 150 13.21 2.96 24.88
N ASP A 151 14.00 2.21 24.11
CA ASP A 151 14.47 2.56 22.76
C ASP A 151 13.99 1.59 21.67
N ILE A 152 13.19 0.56 22.02
CA ILE A 152 12.71 -0.45 21.09
C ILE A 152 11.18 -0.56 21.21
N THR A 153 10.49 -0.13 20.16
CA THR A 153 9.05 -0.27 19.99
C THR A 153 8.74 -1.27 18.90
N ASP A 154 7.90 -2.26 19.21
CA ASP A 154 7.28 -3.11 18.19
C ASP A 154 5.88 -2.57 17.92
N THR A 155 5.55 -2.32 16.65
CA THR A 155 4.21 -1.92 16.22
C THR A 155 3.51 -3.11 15.59
N TYR A 156 2.32 -3.44 16.08
CA TYR A 156 1.46 -4.47 15.51
C TYR A 156 0.23 -3.82 14.93
N THR A 157 -0.07 -4.09 13.66
CA THR A 157 -1.32 -3.69 13.00
C THR A 157 -2.19 -4.91 12.76
N TRP A 158 -3.51 -4.74 12.81
CA TRP A 158 -4.46 -5.77 12.43
C TRP A 158 -5.69 -5.15 11.75
N ALA A 159 -6.32 -5.92 10.88
CA ALA A 159 -7.64 -5.67 10.34
C ALA A 159 -8.37 -7.02 10.21
N ARG A 160 -9.65 -7.05 10.58
CA ARG A 160 -10.48 -8.26 10.55
C ARG A 160 -11.94 -7.89 10.36
N THR A 161 -12.61 -8.56 9.43
CA THR A 161 -14.06 -8.44 9.23
C THR A 161 -14.72 -9.80 9.37
N ARG A 162 -15.86 -9.86 10.06
CA ARG A 162 -16.67 -11.06 10.23
C ARG A 162 -18.14 -10.73 10.01
N THR A 163 -18.88 -11.66 9.42
CA THR A 163 -20.33 -11.52 9.22
C THR A 163 -21.06 -12.69 9.86
N LEU A 164 -22.17 -12.38 10.52
CA LEU A 164 -23.12 -13.31 11.11
C LEU A 164 -24.49 -13.04 10.49
N THR A 165 -25.15 -14.08 9.98
CA THR A 165 -26.56 -14.01 9.55
C THR A 165 -27.37 -14.89 10.48
N LEU A 166 -28.40 -14.34 11.10
CA LEU A 166 -29.29 -15.08 11.99
C LEU A 166 -30.24 -15.97 11.18
N PRO A 167 -30.66 -17.12 11.74
CA PRO A 167 -31.69 -17.94 11.11
C PRO A 167 -32.99 -17.15 10.97
N GLU A 168 -33.69 -17.33 9.85
CA GLU A 168 -34.99 -16.68 9.65
C GLU A 168 -35.96 -17.04 10.78
N LEU A 169 -36.67 -16.03 11.27
CA LEU A 169 -37.81 -16.26 12.15
C LEU A 169 -38.97 -16.87 11.34
N PRO A 170 -39.59 -17.95 11.83
CA PRO A 170 -40.83 -18.47 11.26
C PRO A 170 -41.87 -17.35 11.11
N ALA A 171 -42.50 -17.24 9.94
CA ALA A 171 -43.51 -16.21 9.70
C ALA A 171 -44.76 -16.42 10.58
N GLY A 172 -45.29 -15.34 11.16
CA GLY A 172 -46.54 -15.33 11.94
C GLY A 172 -46.37 -15.18 13.45
N THR A 173 -47.44 -15.44 14.21
CA THR A 173 -47.40 -15.49 15.68
C THR A 173 -46.73 -16.79 16.14
N MET A 174 -45.74 -16.67 17.01
CA MET A 174 -45.02 -17.83 17.56
C MET A 174 -45.47 -18.11 19.00
N THR A 175 -45.55 -19.39 19.32
CA THR A 175 -45.66 -19.83 20.72
C THR A 175 -44.36 -19.52 21.46
N GLN A 176 -44.44 -19.39 22.78
CA GLN A 176 -43.26 -19.22 23.64
C GLN A 176 -42.15 -20.24 23.34
N GLN A 177 -42.52 -21.52 23.25
CA GLN A 177 -41.60 -22.61 22.97
C GLN A 177 -40.85 -22.42 21.64
N ALA A 178 -41.52 -21.90 20.61
CA ALA A 178 -40.91 -21.69 19.31
C ALA A 178 -39.92 -20.50 19.34
N VAL A 179 -40.23 -19.43 20.09
CA VAL A 179 -39.31 -18.31 20.32
C VAL A 179 -38.08 -18.77 21.12
N GLU A 180 -38.28 -19.56 22.16
CA GLU A 180 -37.19 -20.14 22.97
C GLU A 180 -36.27 -21.03 22.12
N MET A 181 -36.83 -21.90 21.28
CA MET A 181 -36.07 -22.70 20.32
C MET A 181 -35.28 -21.84 19.32
N TRP A 182 -35.86 -20.73 18.84
CA TRP A 182 -35.15 -19.81 17.96
C TRP A 182 -34.02 -19.09 18.70
N HIS A 183 -34.25 -18.61 19.93
CA HIS A 183 -33.21 -18.05 20.79
C HIS A 183 -32.08 -19.04 21.07
N GLU A 184 -32.37 -20.33 21.26
CA GLU A 184 -31.35 -21.36 21.40
C GLU A 184 -30.50 -21.51 20.13
N LYS A 185 -31.12 -21.50 18.94
CA LYS A 185 -30.38 -21.50 17.67
C LYS A 185 -29.49 -20.27 17.52
N VAL A 186 -30.01 -19.07 17.83
CA VAL A 186 -29.23 -17.83 17.81
C VAL A 186 -28.07 -17.88 18.79
N ARG A 187 -28.29 -18.36 20.03
CA ARG A 187 -27.22 -18.52 21.04
C ARG A 187 -26.18 -19.54 20.62
N ALA A 188 -26.60 -20.68 20.05
CA ALA A 188 -25.69 -21.69 19.53
C ALA A 188 -24.84 -21.12 18.39
N LEU A 189 -25.45 -20.37 17.47
CA LEU A 189 -24.75 -19.72 16.36
C LEU A 189 -23.79 -18.63 16.85
N HIS A 190 -24.20 -17.82 17.83
CA HIS A 190 -23.32 -16.84 18.48
C HIS A 190 -22.10 -17.50 19.10
N LYS A 191 -22.28 -18.66 19.74
CA LYS A 191 -21.19 -19.44 20.34
C LYS A 191 -20.29 -20.08 19.28
N GLU A 192 -20.87 -20.66 18.23
CA GLU A 192 -20.15 -21.29 17.12
C GLU A 192 -19.27 -20.28 16.36
N ARG A 193 -19.87 -19.15 15.98
CA ARG A 193 -19.18 -18.08 15.23
C ARG A 193 -18.38 -17.16 16.12
N ASN A 194 -18.67 -17.21 17.41
CA ASN A 194 -18.09 -16.33 18.40
C ASN A 194 -18.19 -14.87 17.93
N LEU A 195 -19.44 -14.53 17.60
CA LEU A 195 -19.88 -13.22 17.14
C LEU A 195 -21.38 -13.15 17.41
N GLY A 196 -21.86 -12.04 17.93
CA GLY A 196 -23.29 -11.82 18.14
C GLY A 196 -23.57 -10.38 18.49
N ALA A 197 -24.82 -9.97 18.30
CA ALA A 197 -25.37 -8.73 18.82
C ALA A 197 -26.87 -8.91 19.05
N PHE A 198 -27.38 -8.28 20.10
CA PHE A 198 -28.79 -8.08 20.34
C PHE A 198 -28.94 -6.79 21.13
N PHE A 199 -30.15 -6.23 21.14
CA PHE A 199 -30.51 -5.09 21.96
C PHE A 199 -31.77 -5.44 22.76
N THR A 200 -31.98 -4.77 23.88
CA THR A 200 -33.18 -4.96 24.69
C THR A 200 -33.76 -3.60 25.04
N VAL A 201 -35.04 -3.37 24.75
CA VAL A 201 -35.74 -2.14 25.11
C VAL A 201 -36.75 -2.45 26.21
N ARG A 202 -36.79 -1.61 27.26
CA ARG A 202 -37.73 -1.73 28.37
C ARG A 202 -38.71 -0.55 28.34
N ASP A 203 -39.94 -0.78 27.90
CA ASP A 203 -40.96 0.27 27.83
C ASP A 203 -41.83 0.29 29.10
N ARG A 204 -41.85 1.42 29.79
CA ARG A 204 -42.73 1.69 30.96
C ARG A 204 -43.69 2.85 30.72
N SER A 205 -43.84 3.31 29.48
CA SER A 205 -44.67 4.46 29.13
C SER A 205 -46.11 4.35 29.62
N LYS A 206 -46.64 3.13 29.72
CA LYS A 206 -48.00 2.86 30.23
C LYS A 206 -48.14 2.89 31.75
N ALA A 207 -47.04 2.74 32.49
CA ALA A 207 -47.04 2.70 33.95
C ALA A 207 -46.81 4.08 34.58
N ASP A 208 -45.85 4.85 34.05
CA ASP A 208 -45.39 6.13 34.65
C ASP A 208 -44.92 7.17 33.59
N GLY A 209 -45.28 7.02 32.31
CA GLY A 209 -45.05 8.02 31.25
C GLY A 209 -43.67 8.01 30.56
N ASP A 210 -42.62 7.45 31.17
CA ASP A 210 -41.27 7.42 30.58
C ASP A 210 -40.94 6.09 29.86
N VAL A 211 -40.49 6.19 28.61
CA VAL A 211 -39.84 5.07 27.89
C VAL A 211 -38.36 5.05 28.27
N ARG A 212 -37.84 3.89 28.72
CA ARG A 212 -36.41 3.74 29.03
C ARG A 212 -35.74 2.80 28.04
N ILE A 213 -35.01 3.38 27.09
CA ILE A 213 -34.17 2.58 26.20
C ILE A 213 -32.89 2.22 26.96
N MET A 214 -32.67 0.92 27.22
CA MET A 214 -31.45 0.41 27.83
C MET A 214 -30.68 -0.40 26.79
N PRO A 215 -29.84 0.23 25.94
CA PRO A 215 -29.11 -0.49 24.91
C PRO A 215 -28.15 -1.48 25.57
N THR A 216 -28.58 -2.74 25.65
CA THR A 216 -27.75 -3.85 26.09
C THR A 216 -27.11 -4.44 24.84
N ALA A 217 -26.05 -3.80 24.34
CA ALA A 217 -25.32 -4.31 23.19
C ALA A 217 -24.17 -5.21 23.67
N PHE A 218 -24.20 -6.47 23.25
CA PHE A 218 -23.09 -7.39 23.38
C PHE A 218 -22.47 -7.59 22.01
N VAL A 219 -21.24 -7.14 21.79
CA VAL A 219 -20.45 -7.52 20.61
C VAL A 219 -19.19 -8.21 21.14
N GLY A 220 -19.14 -9.54 21.00
CA GLY A 220 -18.01 -10.35 21.48
C GLY A 220 -17.34 -11.10 20.36
N ASP A 221 -16.02 -10.93 20.21
CA ASP A 221 -15.14 -11.83 19.48
C ASP A 221 -14.16 -12.50 20.46
N GLN A 222 -14.56 -13.59 21.11
CA GLN A 222 -13.69 -14.46 21.93
C GLN A 222 -12.49 -15.11 21.19
N THR A 223 -12.32 -14.95 19.86
CA THR A 223 -11.17 -15.51 19.17
C THR A 223 -10.06 -14.49 19.26
N GLY A 224 -9.32 -14.52 20.37
CA GLY A 224 -8.16 -13.66 20.53
C GLY A 224 -7.25 -13.70 19.31
N ILE A 225 -6.71 -12.54 18.93
CA ILE A 225 -5.75 -12.44 17.83
C ILE A 225 -4.51 -13.23 18.24
N THR A 226 -4.20 -14.27 17.47
CA THR A 226 -3.00 -15.07 17.69
C THR A 226 -1.90 -14.53 16.79
N LEU A 227 -1.02 -13.70 17.34
CA LEU A 227 0.16 -13.20 16.64
C LEU A 227 1.28 -14.24 16.79
N ARG A 228 1.86 -14.67 15.65
CA ARG A 228 3.05 -15.52 15.65
C ARG A 228 4.27 -14.65 15.38
N ARG A 229 5.15 -14.56 16.37
CA ARG A 229 6.45 -13.91 16.22
C ARG A 229 7.51 -14.97 15.90
N THR A 230 8.07 -14.91 14.71
CA THR A 230 9.28 -15.67 14.34
C THR A 230 10.48 -14.75 14.48
N GLN A 231 11.35 -15.04 15.46
CA GLN A 231 12.70 -14.48 15.50
C GLN A 231 13.65 -15.51 14.86
N PRO A 232 14.60 -15.09 14.00
CA PRO A 232 15.62 -15.98 13.47
C PRO A 232 16.33 -16.73 14.61
N GLY A 233 16.33 -18.07 14.56
CA GLY A 233 17.00 -18.92 15.56
C GLY A 233 16.24 -19.17 16.87
N LYS A 234 14.98 -18.73 17.02
CA LYS A 234 14.14 -19.05 18.18
C LYS A 234 12.78 -19.64 17.78
N ALA A 235 12.25 -20.53 18.63
CA ALA A 235 10.91 -21.08 18.44
C ALA A 235 9.87 -19.96 18.38
N PRO A 236 8.87 -20.05 17.48
CA PRO A 236 7.86 -19.02 17.32
C PRO A 236 7.14 -18.76 18.64
N ARG A 237 7.12 -17.50 19.09
CA ARG A 237 6.36 -17.10 20.28
C ARG A 237 4.94 -16.76 19.84
N VAL A 238 3.97 -17.46 20.42
CA VAL A 238 2.55 -17.24 20.16
C VAL A 238 2.01 -16.27 21.19
N ILE A 239 1.63 -15.07 20.76
CA ILE A 239 0.97 -14.07 21.61
C ILE A 239 -0.53 -14.12 21.29
N ARG A 240 -1.38 -14.41 22.29
CA ARG A 240 -2.83 -14.31 22.16
C ARG A 240 -3.29 -13.00 22.77
N LEU A 241 -3.71 -12.05 21.94
CA LEU A 241 -4.35 -10.82 22.39
C LEU A 241 -5.86 -11.08 22.50
N PRO A 242 -6.48 -11.05 23.69
CA PRO A 242 -7.93 -11.14 23.78
C PRO A 242 -8.54 -9.88 23.15
N LEU A 243 -9.36 -10.05 22.11
CA LEU A 243 -10.26 -8.98 21.68
C LEU A 243 -11.33 -8.87 22.76
N GLY A 244 -11.33 -7.75 23.48
CA GLY A 244 -12.19 -7.55 24.64
C GLY A 244 -13.66 -7.78 24.33
N HIS A 245 -14.40 -8.26 25.32
CA HIS A 245 -15.86 -8.20 25.28
C HIS A 245 -16.31 -6.76 25.54
N PHE A 246 -17.13 -6.20 24.66
CA PHE A 246 -17.88 -4.99 24.98
C PHE A 246 -19.21 -5.41 25.60
N PHE A 247 -19.35 -5.16 26.91
CA PHE A 247 -20.58 -5.34 27.67
C PHE A 247 -21.13 -3.98 28.10
N MET A 248 -22.40 -3.71 27.81
CA MET A 248 -23.18 -2.65 28.46
C MET A 248 -24.47 -3.29 28.97
N GLY A 249 -24.75 -3.21 30.28
CA GLY A 249 -25.94 -3.83 30.86
C GLY A 249 -26.23 -3.38 32.30
N ASP A 250 -27.48 -3.60 32.73
CA ASP A 250 -27.96 -3.38 34.10
C ASP A 250 -27.44 -4.49 35.04
N PRO A 251 -26.79 -4.17 36.18
CA PRO A 251 -26.18 -5.14 37.09
C PRO A 251 -27.17 -6.17 37.69
N VAL A 252 -28.47 -5.91 37.69
CA VAL A 252 -29.46 -6.77 38.38
C VAL A 252 -29.73 -8.09 37.64
N THR A 253 -29.48 -8.17 36.32
CA THR A 253 -29.95 -9.30 35.49
C THR A 253 -28.95 -10.48 35.39
N PHE A 254 -27.70 -10.34 35.86
CA PHE A 254 -26.60 -11.22 35.45
C PHE A 254 -25.89 -12.03 36.55
N ALA A 255 -26.49 -12.20 37.72
CA ALA A 255 -25.89 -12.94 38.84
C ALA A 255 -25.70 -14.48 38.62
N GLY A 256 -25.82 -15.00 37.39
CA GLY A 256 -25.91 -16.45 37.13
C GLY A 256 -25.03 -17.07 36.04
N MET A 257 -24.14 -16.33 35.36
CA MET A 257 -23.25 -16.91 34.33
C MET A 257 -21.82 -17.16 34.87
N GLU A 258 -21.50 -18.42 35.19
CA GLU A 258 -20.13 -18.86 35.43
C GLU A 258 -19.36 -19.01 34.10
N THR A 259 -18.34 -18.17 33.87
CA THR A 259 -17.35 -18.39 32.82
C THR A 259 -16.11 -19.05 33.42
N ARG A 260 -15.92 -20.36 33.15
CA ARG A 260 -14.69 -21.07 33.54
C ARG A 260 -13.52 -20.62 32.66
N GLY A 261 -12.51 -19.98 33.25
CA GLY A 261 -11.18 -19.82 32.65
C GLY A 261 -10.66 -18.40 32.45
N VAL A 262 -11.42 -17.35 32.79
CA VAL A 262 -10.92 -15.96 32.80
C VAL A 262 -10.87 -15.50 34.25
N THR A 263 -9.67 -15.32 34.80
CA THR A 263 -9.48 -14.74 36.13
C THR A 263 -10.01 -13.30 36.13
N SER A 264 -11.22 -13.14 36.68
CA SER A 264 -11.89 -11.92 37.13
C SER A 264 -11.64 -10.63 36.33
N LEU A 265 -12.43 -10.42 35.28
CA LEU A 265 -12.90 -9.07 34.97
C LEU A 265 -14.04 -8.76 35.94
N THR A 266 -13.76 -8.03 37.01
CA THR A 266 -14.82 -7.46 37.86
C THR A 266 -15.69 -6.54 37.04
N TRP A 267 -17.00 -6.75 37.16
CA TRP A 267 -18.07 -6.05 36.46
C TRP A 267 -18.10 -4.56 36.85
N TRP A 268 -18.04 -3.67 35.86
CA TRP A 268 -17.98 -2.22 36.11
C TRP A 268 -19.38 -1.61 36.05
N ASN A 269 -19.88 -1.20 37.20
CA ASN A 269 -21.08 -0.38 37.34
C ASN A 269 -20.80 1.05 36.84
N ALA A 270 -20.89 1.28 35.54
CA ALA A 270 -21.25 2.60 35.05
C ALA A 270 -22.76 2.75 35.29
N THR A 271 -23.14 3.26 36.46
CA THR A 271 -24.49 3.81 36.62
C THR A 271 -24.56 4.96 35.60
N LEU A 272 -25.28 4.74 34.50
CA LEU A 272 -25.82 5.83 33.67
C LEU A 272 -26.78 6.61 34.57
N ALA A 273 -26.24 7.44 35.46
CA ALA A 273 -26.97 8.20 36.46
C ALA A 273 -27.66 9.45 35.87
N GLU A 274 -27.54 9.67 34.57
CA GLU A 274 -28.30 10.69 33.84
C GLU A 274 -29.03 10.02 32.67
N LEU A 275 -30.09 9.30 33.03
CA LEU A 275 -31.12 8.83 32.11
C LEU A 275 -31.83 10.05 31.50
N VAL A 276 -31.67 10.25 30.20
CA VAL A 276 -32.34 11.32 29.47
C VAL A 276 -33.83 11.01 29.39
N ALA A 277 -34.66 11.85 30.00
CA ALA A 277 -36.10 11.90 29.78
C ALA A 277 -36.35 12.71 28.50
N TYR A 278 -37.13 12.16 27.56
CA TYR A 278 -37.33 12.77 26.23
C TYR A 278 -38.77 13.27 26.02
N PRO A 279 -38.95 14.41 25.33
CA PRO A 279 -40.26 14.92 24.90
C PRO A 279 -40.90 14.10 23.75
N SER A 280 -42.21 14.28 23.56
CA SER A 280 -43.09 13.37 22.81
C SER A 280 -43.19 13.56 21.28
N ASP A 281 -42.32 14.37 20.68
CA ASP A 281 -42.36 14.78 19.27
C ASP A 281 -41.28 14.13 18.39
N PHE A 282 -40.66 13.05 18.87
CA PHE A 282 -39.64 12.30 18.12
C PHE A 282 -40.25 11.41 17.03
N SER A 283 -39.87 11.66 15.77
CA SER A 283 -39.94 10.64 14.71
C SER A 283 -38.64 9.84 14.74
N LEU A 284 -38.72 8.51 14.75
CA LEU A 284 -37.56 7.60 14.77
C LEU A 284 -36.97 7.50 13.36
N LEU A 285 -36.61 8.65 12.78
CA LEU A 285 -36.01 8.79 11.46
C LEU A 285 -34.48 8.68 11.48
N GLY A 286 -33.90 8.40 12.65
CA GLY A 286 -32.47 8.26 12.87
C GLY A 286 -32.17 8.53 14.34
N VAL A 287 -31.57 7.58 15.04
CA VAL A 287 -31.07 7.82 16.40
C VAL A 287 -29.57 7.67 16.42
N THR A 288 -28.88 8.80 16.57
CA THR A 288 -27.42 8.83 16.70
C THR A 288 -27.02 9.13 18.14
N PHE A 289 -26.31 8.21 18.79
CA PHE A 289 -25.74 8.43 20.12
C PHE A 289 -24.23 8.52 20.01
N HIS A 290 -23.64 9.54 20.64
CA HIS A 290 -22.20 9.66 20.80
C HIS A 290 -21.85 9.65 22.28
N HIS A 291 -21.13 8.62 22.72
CA HIS A 291 -20.64 8.51 24.09
C HIS A 291 -19.12 8.54 24.09
N ARG A 292 -18.56 9.38 24.96
CA ARG A 292 -17.11 9.50 25.16
C ARG A 292 -16.78 9.22 26.61
N PHE A 293 -15.95 8.23 26.87
CA PHE A 293 -15.55 7.87 28.22
C PHE A 293 -14.07 7.51 28.28
N ARG A 294 -13.44 7.86 29.41
CA ARG A 294 -12.02 7.60 29.68
C ARG A 294 -11.91 6.48 30.70
N MET A 295 -11.28 5.37 30.31
CA MET A 295 -11.11 4.20 31.16
C MET A 295 -9.66 4.10 31.63
N PRO A 296 -9.38 3.99 32.94
CA PRO A 296 -8.05 3.61 33.42
C PRO A 296 -7.76 2.15 33.03
N GLN A 297 -6.57 1.86 32.47
CA GLN A 297 -6.13 0.47 32.35
C GLN A 297 -5.77 -0.05 33.74
N TYR A 298 -6.39 -1.15 34.16
CA TYR A 298 -5.89 -1.88 35.32
C TYR A 298 -4.54 -2.49 34.95
N PRO A 299 -3.47 -2.24 35.73
CA PRO A 299 -2.19 -2.86 35.45
C PRO A 299 -2.39 -4.37 35.55
N ALA A 300 -2.12 -5.08 34.45
CA ALA A 300 -1.87 -6.50 34.55
C ALA A 300 -0.79 -6.69 35.64
N PRO A 301 -0.86 -7.71 36.51
CA PRO A 301 0.07 -7.86 37.63
C PRO A 301 1.56 -7.91 37.24
N HIS A 302 1.89 -8.02 35.95
CA HIS A 302 3.25 -7.92 35.40
C HIS A 302 3.60 -6.57 34.71
N ALA A 303 2.64 -5.66 34.51
CA ALA A 303 2.83 -4.38 33.79
C ALA A 303 3.43 -3.26 34.66
N ALA A 304 3.57 -3.46 35.97
CA ALA A 304 4.06 -2.45 36.91
C ALA A 304 5.52 -2.00 36.69
N GLN A 305 6.28 -2.64 35.78
CA GLN A 305 7.69 -2.33 35.53
C GLN A 305 7.95 -1.42 34.31
N HIS A 306 6.94 -1.13 33.48
CA HIS A 306 7.11 -0.27 32.30
C HIS A 306 6.10 0.90 32.29
N PRO A 307 6.47 2.11 32.76
CA PRO A 307 5.57 3.26 32.87
C PRO A 307 5.07 3.85 31.54
N ARG A 308 5.43 3.26 30.38
CA ARG A 308 5.14 3.78 29.03
C ARG A 308 4.00 3.06 28.28
N ASN A 309 3.34 2.08 28.89
CA ASN A 309 2.14 1.47 28.29
C ASN A 309 0.91 2.38 28.44
N ASP A 310 -0.13 2.16 27.63
CA ASP A 310 -1.40 2.91 27.66
C ASP A 310 -2.01 2.95 29.08
N GLN A 311 -1.89 4.06 29.79
CA GLN A 311 -2.41 4.20 31.16
C GLN A 311 -3.94 4.38 31.17
N PHE A 312 -4.48 4.91 30.08
CA PHE A 312 -5.91 5.06 29.87
C PHE A 312 -6.26 4.81 28.41
N ILE A 313 -7.47 4.31 28.20
CA ILE A 313 -8.08 4.16 26.89
C ILE A 313 -9.24 5.16 26.82
N GLU A 314 -9.22 6.03 25.82
CA GLU A 314 -10.35 6.86 25.48
C GLU A 314 -11.22 6.13 24.47
N ALA A 315 -12.47 5.84 24.83
CA ALA A 315 -13.44 5.19 23.96
C ALA A 315 -14.49 6.20 23.48
N SER A 316 -14.63 6.31 22.17
CA SER A 316 -15.73 7.02 21.52
C SER A 316 -16.63 5.99 20.87
N LEU A 317 -17.90 5.97 21.25
CA LEU A 317 -18.87 5.03 20.73
C LEU A 317 -20.00 5.78 20.01
N PHE A 318 -20.25 5.36 18.77
CA PHE A 318 -21.23 5.94 17.86
C PHE A 318 -22.24 4.88 17.52
N TYR A 319 -23.51 5.18 17.75
CA TYR A 319 -24.62 4.37 17.27
C TYR A 319 -25.35 5.17 16.22
N SER A 320 -25.79 4.54 15.14
CA SER A 320 -26.77 5.10 14.22
C SER A 320 -27.71 3.96 13.83
N VAL A 321 -29.01 4.17 14.01
CA VAL A 321 -30.06 3.26 13.54
C VAL A 321 -31.05 4.08 12.73
N GLY A 322 -31.21 3.75 11.46
CA GLY A 322 -32.13 4.41 10.54
C GLY A 322 -32.93 3.39 9.73
N LEU A 323 -34.11 3.80 9.27
CA LEU A 323 -34.75 3.11 8.16
C LEU A 323 -33.90 3.40 6.93
N ALA A 324 -33.36 2.37 6.29
CA ALA A 324 -32.66 2.54 5.03
C ALA A 324 -33.67 3.03 4.01
N LYS A 325 -33.65 4.35 3.74
CA LYS A 325 -34.24 4.88 2.54
C LYS A 325 -33.45 4.29 1.37
N GLU A 326 -34.15 3.88 0.33
CA GLU A 326 -33.50 3.46 -0.89
C GLU A 326 -32.71 4.65 -1.46
N VAL A 327 -31.40 4.48 -1.54
CA VAL A 327 -30.49 5.41 -2.18
C VAL A 327 -30.16 4.83 -3.55
N ASP A 328 -30.50 5.55 -4.59
CA ASP A 328 -30.02 5.31 -5.95
C ASP A 328 -28.97 6.38 -6.23
N ALA A 329 -27.71 6.04 -5.94
CA ALA A 329 -26.56 6.87 -6.21
C ALA A 329 -25.47 5.98 -6.80
N ILE A 330 -24.74 6.51 -7.79
CA ILE A 330 -23.78 5.76 -8.58
C ILE A 330 -22.43 6.44 -8.52
N LEU A 331 -21.40 5.70 -8.15
CA LEU A 331 -20.00 6.10 -8.21
C LEU A 331 -19.35 5.42 -9.42
N THR A 332 -18.78 6.22 -10.33
CA THR A 332 -18.08 5.72 -11.53
C THR A 332 -16.73 6.41 -11.72
N PRO A 333 -15.74 5.74 -12.33
CA PRO A 333 -14.58 6.42 -12.89
C PRO A 333 -15.04 7.52 -13.86
N TYR A 334 -14.51 8.74 -13.70
CA TYR A 334 -14.79 9.84 -14.61
C TYR A 334 -13.71 9.96 -15.69
N THR A 335 -12.46 9.66 -15.32
CA THR A 335 -11.36 9.58 -16.28
C THR A 335 -11.52 8.32 -17.18
N PRO A 336 -11.35 8.45 -18.51
CA PRO A 336 -11.42 7.29 -19.41
C PRO A 336 -10.35 6.24 -19.13
N ALA A 337 -10.62 5.01 -19.60
CA ALA A 337 -9.69 3.88 -19.58
C ALA A 337 -9.21 3.46 -18.17
N GLU A 338 -10.06 3.58 -17.15
CA GLU A 338 -9.70 3.16 -15.78
C GLU A 338 -9.38 1.66 -15.70
N GLY A 339 -10.02 0.81 -16.51
CA GLY A 339 -9.73 -0.63 -16.56
C GLY A 339 -8.32 -0.99 -17.03
N THR A 340 -7.63 -0.07 -17.71
CA THR A 340 -6.21 -0.24 -18.14
C THR A 340 -5.29 0.81 -17.53
N PHE A 341 -5.77 1.55 -16.52
CA PHE A 341 -4.98 2.57 -15.86
C PHE A 341 -3.83 1.95 -15.07
N MET A 342 -2.64 2.52 -15.25
CA MET A 342 -1.45 2.23 -14.45
C MET A 342 -1.07 3.49 -13.65
N PRO A 343 -0.83 3.40 -12.34
CA PRO A 343 -0.48 4.56 -11.51
C PRO A 343 0.75 5.31 -12.04
N VAL A 344 0.63 6.63 -12.19
CA VAL A 344 1.77 7.49 -12.53
C VAL A 344 1.94 8.49 -11.39
N PRO A 345 3.13 8.60 -10.77
CA PRO A 345 3.38 9.54 -9.69
C PRO A 345 3.02 10.99 -10.07
N ASN A 346 2.52 11.74 -9.09
CA ASN A 346 2.10 13.13 -9.22
C ASN A 346 1.03 13.36 -10.31
N THR A 347 0.14 12.39 -10.51
CA THR A 347 -1.06 12.55 -11.34
C THR A 347 -2.32 12.54 -10.48
N THR A 348 -3.44 12.93 -11.09
CA THR A 348 -4.75 12.98 -10.42
C THR A 348 -5.75 12.15 -11.21
N ARG A 349 -6.58 11.36 -10.53
CA ARG A 349 -7.70 10.61 -11.09
C ARG A 349 -9.03 11.21 -10.64
N GLU A 350 -10.01 11.22 -11.53
CA GLU A 350 -11.32 11.83 -11.28
C GLU A 350 -12.40 10.75 -11.19
N TYR A 351 -13.25 10.85 -10.16
CA TYR A 351 -14.35 9.92 -9.92
C TYR A 351 -15.65 10.69 -9.73
N LYS A 352 -16.69 10.29 -10.45
CA LYS A 352 -17.98 10.96 -10.47
C LYS A 352 -18.99 10.22 -9.59
N LEU A 353 -19.63 10.95 -8.70
CA LEU A 353 -20.86 10.56 -8.03
C LEU A 353 -22.05 11.17 -8.77
N GLU A 354 -23.04 10.35 -9.10
CA GLU A 354 -24.36 10.75 -9.62
C GLU A 354 -25.45 10.31 -8.62
N ILE A 355 -26.21 11.26 -8.09
CA ILE A 355 -27.28 11.04 -7.12
C ILE A 355 -28.62 11.13 -7.88
N ARG A 356 -29.41 10.06 -7.83
CA ARG A 356 -30.73 9.98 -8.49
C ARG A 356 -31.86 9.99 -7.47
N SER A 357 -31.68 9.29 -6.36
CA SER A 357 -32.61 9.25 -5.22
C SER A 357 -31.82 9.07 -3.92
N PRO A 358 -32.20 9.72 -2.80
CA PRO A 358 -33.38 10.56 -2.60
C PRO A 358 -33.18 12.00 -3.11
N PRO A 359 -34.22 12.86 -3.05
CA PRO A 359 -34.06 14.30 -3.30
C PRO A 359 -32.95 14.91 -2.43
N LEU A 360 -32.17 15.85 -2.97
CA LEU A 360 -31.02 16.47 -2.29
C LEU A 360 -31.35 17.04 -0.90
N ALA A 361 -32.57 17.54 -0.69
CA ALA A 361 -33.02 18.06 0.60
C ALA A 361 -33.09 17.00 1.72
N GLU A 362 -33.08 15.71 1.37
CA GLU A 362 -33.07 14.59 2.31
C GLU A 362 -31.65 14.07 2.62
N ILE A 363 -30.64 14.58 1.92
CA ILE A 363 -29.26 14.15 2.07
C ILE A 363 -28.56 15.16 2.98
N GLU A 364 -28.12 14.70 4.14
CA GLU A 364 -27.45 15.52 5.14
C GLU A 364 -25.99 15.77 4.75
N ALA A 365 -25.33 14.74 4.21
CA ALA A 365 -23.94 14.82 3.76
C ALA A 365 -23.62 13.74 2.72
N VAL A 366 -22.56 13.95 1.96
CA VAL A 366 -21.93 12.97 1.07
C VAL A 366 -20.47 12.82 1.51
N ARG A 367 -19.96 11.58 1.56
CA ARG A 367 -18.57 11.31 1.90
C ARG A 367 -17.90 10.42 0.86
N PHE A 368 -16.76 10.85 0.33
CA PHE A 368 -15.82 10.03 -0.43
C PHE A 368 -14.75 9.51 0.53
N ARG A 369 -14.34 8.26 0.37
CA ARG A 369 -13.36 7.65 1.27
C ARG A 369 -12.43 6.68 0.58
N LEU A 370 -11.14 6.81 0.88
CA LEU A 370 -10.10 5.88 0.47
C LEU A 370 -9.86 4.82 1.55
N PHE A 371 -9.71 3.57 1.13
CA PHE A 371 -9.44 2.41 1.97
C PHE A 371 -8.27 1.60 1.41
N ASP A 372 -7.65 0.81 2.29
CA ASP A 372 -6.58 -0.13 1.95
C ASP A 372 -5.48 0.51 1.07
N VAL A 373 -5.21 1.80 1.28
CA VAL A 373 -4.24 2.56 0.50
C VAL A 373 -2.84 2.09 0.82
N SER A 374 -2.07 1.77 -0.23
CA SER A 374 -0.67 1.38 -0.10
C SER A 374 0.15 2.52 0.51
N ARG A 375 1.23 2.14 1.19
CA ARG A 375 2.17 3.07 1.82
C ARG A 375 3.58 2.59 1.50
N ARG A 376 4.13 3.08 0.39
CA ARG A 376 5.48 2.76 -0.05
C ARG A 376 6.36 3.99 0.09
N PRO A 377 7.59 3.88 0.61
CA PRO A 377 8.47 5.03 0.71
C PRO A 377 8.87 5.51 -0.68
N GLY A 378 8.64 6.79 -0.95
CA GLY A 378 9.00 7.45 -2.20
C GLY A 378 7.91 7.41 -3.26
N ILE A 379 8.33 7.48 -4.53
CA ILE A 379 7.41 7.55 -5.68
C ILE A 379 7.59 6.38 -6.66
N CYS A 380 8.72 5.69 -6.57
CA CYS A 380 9.10 4.54 -7.37
C CYS A 380 10.29 3.83 -6.72
N CYS A 381 10.88 2.83 -7.38
CA CYS A 381 11.94 1.99 -6.81
C CYS A 381 13.24 2.76 -6.49
N ASN A 382 13.51 3.87 -7.17
CA ASN A 382 14.78 4.60 -7.07
C ASN A 382 14.64 6.11 -6.73
N ALA A 383 13.44 6.56 -6.37
CA ALA A 383 13.19 7.98 -6.15
C ALA A 383 12.16 8.27 -5.07
N LYS A 384 12.33 9.44 -4.46
CA LYS A 384 11.37 10.12 -3.58
C LYS A 384 10.81 11.37 -4.27
N VAL A 385 9.80 12.01 -3.68
CA VAL A 385 9.03 13.10 -4.31
C VAL A 385 9.91 14.25 -4.82
N HIS A 386 10.96 14.63 -4.08
CA HIS A 386 11.88 15.68 -4.50
C HIS A 386 12.65 15.37 -5.80
N ALA A 387 12.79 14.10 -6.19
CA ALA A 387 13.49 13.73 -7.41
C ALA A 387 12.74 14.13 -8.69
N MET A 388 11.40 14.25 -8.65
CA MET A 388 10.57 14.72 -9.77
C MET A 388 10.67 16.23 -10.02
N SER A 389 11.12 17.01 -9.04
CA SER A 389 11.19 18.46 -9.19
C SER A 389 12.32 18.84 -10.16
N THR A 390 11.94 19.27 -11.36
CA THR A 390 12.83 19.76 -12.42
C THR A 390 13.19 21.24 -12.25
N SER A 391 12.45 21.97 -11.41
CA SER A 391 12.46 23.44 -11.28
C SER A 391 13.62 24.02 -10.45
N GLY A 392 14.68 23.24 -10.19
CA GLY A 392 15.83 23.69 -9.41
C GLY A 392 15.54 23.86 -7.90
N PRO A 393 16.46 24.46 -7.13
CA PRO A 393 16.30 24.70 -5.70
C PRO A 393 15.07 25.58 -5.44
N GLY A 394 14.06 25.06 -4.74
CA GLY A 394 12.80 25.78 -4.45
C GLY A 394 11.57 25.32 -5.25
N GLY A 395 11.73 24.38 -6.19
CA GLY A 395 10.69 24.03 -7.15
C GLY A 395 9.73 22.88 -6.80
N CYS A 396 9.75 22.32 -5.59
CA CYS A 396 8.87 21.19 -5.26
C CYS A 396 7.42 21.69 -5.07
N PRO A 397 6.43 21.16 -5.82
CA PRO A 397 5.03 21.59 -5.68
C PRO A 397 4.36 21.03 -4.41
N HIS A 398 5.03 20.13 -3.68
CA HIS A 398 4.45 19.43 -2.54
C HIS A 398 4.91 19.97 -1.17
N CYS A 399 6.01 20.72 -1.12
CA CYS A 399 6.53 21.27 0.12
C CYS A 399 6.90 22.75 -0.02
N LYS A 400 6.81 23.50 1.09
CA LYS A 400 7.12 24.93 1.14
C LYS A 400 8.62 25.21 1.19
N ALA A 401 9.41 24.28 1.74
CA ALA A 401 10.86 24.41 1.83
C ALA A 401 11.56 24.25 0.47
N GLY A 402 10.86 23.62 -0.49
CA GLY A 402 11.45 23.19 -1.74
C GLY A 402 12.50 22.10 -1.54
N ARG A 403 13.22 21.82 -2.62
CA ARG A 403 14.26 20.79 -2.69
C ARG A 403 15.63 21.37 -2.31
N VAL A 404 16.34 20.72 -1.38
CA VAL A 404 17.73 21.06 -1.04
C VAL A 404 18.67 19.96 -1.50
N MET A 405 19.55 20.29 -2.44
CA MET A 405 20.58 19.39 -2.92
C MET A 405 21.85 19.51 -2.09
N THR A 406 22.36 18.38 -1.60
CA THR A 406 23.63 18.28 -0.88
C THR A 406 24.59 17.41 -1.68
N GLN A 407 25.74 17.97 -2.05
CA GLN A 407 26.84 17.20 -2.60
C GLN A 407 27.67 16.61 -1.48
N LYS A 408 27.94 15.30 -1.55
CA LYS A 408 28.81 14.58 -0.61
C LYS A 408 29.90 13.91 -1.39
N THR A 409 31.10 13.93 -0.83
CA THR A 409 32.21 13.12 -1.33
C THR A 409 32.10 11.73 -0.70
N VAL A 410 31.90 10.70 -1.51
CA VAL A 410 31.93 9.29 -1.08
C VAL A 410 33.20 8.64 -1.60
N SER A 411 33.80 7.77 -0.80
CA SER A 411 34.96 6.99 -1.25
C SER A 411 34.48 5.70 -1.90
N GLN A 412 34.80 5.49 -3.17
CA GLN A 412 34.55 4.24 -3.86
C GLN A 412 35.78 3.34 -3.74
N HIS A 413 35.58 2.10 -3.30
CA HIS A 413 36.65 1.11 -3.29
C HIS A 413 36.97 0.69 -4.71
N PHE A 414 38.24 0.73 -5.04
CA PHE A 414 38.81 0.23 -6.27
C PHE A 414 39.76 -0.92 -5.93
N ASN A 415 39.45 -2.11 -6.43
CA ASN A 415 40.24 -3.33 -6.23
C ASN A 415 40.61 -3.59 -4.75
N ARG A 416 39.69 -3.27 -3.83
CA ARG A 416 39.85 -3.37 -2.36
C ARG A 416 40.99 -2.57 -1.72
N GLN A 417 41.80 -1.83 -2.50
CA GLN A 417 43.03 -1.19 -2.02
C GLN A 417 43.03 0.33 -2.20
N THR A 418 42.36 0.85 -3.23
CA THR A 418 42.38 2.28 -3.55
C THR A 418 41.02 2.91 -3.28
N TYR A 419 40.99 4.10 -2.72
CA TYR A 419 39.77 4.87 -2.49
C TYR A 419 39.70 6.02 -3.48
N LEU A 420 38.66 6.04 -4.30
CA LEU A 420 38.41 7.13 -5.24
C LEU A 420 37.25 7.97 -4.72
N PRO A 421 37.51 9.20 -4.27
CA PRO A 421 36.46 10.13 -3.95
C PRO A 421 35.62 10.46 -5.18
N ARG A 422 34.30 10.30 -5.04
CA ARG A 422 33.28 10.67 -6.01
C ARG A 422 32.31 11.66 -5.39
N LEU A 423 31.86 12.62 -6.18
CA LEU A 423 30.79 13.54 -5.78
C LEU A 423 29.44 12.88 -6.06
N VAL A 424 28.72 12.53 -5.01
CA VAL A 424 27.31 12.11 -5.11
C VAL A 424 26.42 13.25 -4.69
N THR A 425 25.29 13.39 -5.37
CA THR A 425 24.30 14.41 -5.00
C THR A 425 23.11 13.72 -4.35
N THR A 426 22.84 14.09 -3.11
CA THR A 426 21.66 13.66 -2.37
C THR A 426 20.69 14.82 -2.21
N TYR A 427 19.43 14.55 -1.97
CA TYR A 427 18.44 15.55 -1.58
C TYR A 427 17.86 15.23 -0.21
N ASP A 428 17.27 16.25 0.41
CA ASP A 428 16.49 16.13 1.63
C ASP A 428 15.14 15.45 1.40
N ASP A 429 14.56 14.87 2.46
CA ASP A 429 13.26 14.21 2.39
C ASP A 429 12.12 15.24 2.25
N CYS A 430 11.15 14.93 1.40
CA CYS A 430 9.93 15.71 1.27
C CYS A 430 8.94 15.27 2.36
N PRO A 431 8.22 16.18 3.04
CA PRO A 431 7.12 15.75 3.93
C PRO A 431 6.02 14.98 3.18
N ALA A 432 5.94 15.10 1.84
CA ALA A 432 5.02 14.30 1.03
C ALA A 432 5.45 12.84 0.88
N ASP A 433 6.72 12.49 1.17
CA ASP A 433 7.20 11.10 1.17
C ASP A 433 6.60 10.28 2.32
N ASP A 434 6.03 10.93 3.34
CA ASP A 434 5.39 10.29 4.50
C ASP A 434 3.86 10.11 4.32
N LEU A 435 3.29 10.65 3.24
CA LEU A 435 1.86 10.51 2.93
C LEU A 435 1.55 9.11 2.36
N PRO A 436 0.29 8.66 2.44
CA PRO A 436 -0.14 7.47 1.70
C PRO A 436 0.04 7.64 0.19
N ASP A 437 0.05 6.54 -0.57
CA ASP A 437 0.31 6.61 -2.01
C ASP A 437 -0.89 7.20 -2.79
N LEU A 438 -2.09 7.19 -2.18
CA LEU A 438 -3.32 7.82 -2.66
C LEU A 438 -3.93 8.72 -1.57
N TYR A 439 -4.32 9.95 -1.91
CA TYR A 439 -5.03 10.84 -0.99
C TYR A 439 -5.78 11.95 -1.72
N PHE A 440 -6.67 12.61 -0.98
CA PHE A 440 -7.30 13.86 -1.40
C PHE A 440 -6.49 15.06 -0.92
N THR A 441 -6.45 16.13 -1.72
CA THR A 441 -5.90 17.42 -1.28
C THR A 441 -6.93 18.54 -1.38
N ASP A 442 -6.78 19.57 -0.56
CA ASP A 442 -7.55 20.81 -0.65
C ASP A 442 -7.25 21.59 -1.95
N SER A 443 -6.04 21.45 -2.48
CA SER A 443 -5.66 22.06 -3.77
C SER A 443 -6.33 21.41 -4.98
N ASP A 444 -6.59 20.10 -4.94
CA ASP A 444 -7.27 19.36 -6.01
C ASP A 444 -8.80 19.36 -5.85
N ASN A 445 -9.27 19.46 -4.60
CA ASN A 445 -10.68 19.38 -4.22
C ASN A 445 -11.09 20.62 -3.43
N GLY A 446 -11.38 21.71 -4.15
CA GLY A 446 -11.93 22.92 -3.55
C GLY A 446 -13.41 22.77 -3.15
N GLU A 447 -14.05 23.88 -2.81
CA GLU A 447 -15.48 23.93 -2.47
C GLU A 447 -16.35 23.21 -3.54
N PRO A 448 -17.31 22.36 -3.12
CA PRO A 448 -17.84 22.22 -1.76
C PRO A 448 -17.20 21.10 -0.91
N PHE A 449 -16.05 20.56 -1.32
CA PHE A 449 -15.40 19.48 -0.60
C PHE A 449 -14.67 19.99 0.65
N GLN A 450 -14.86 19.30 1.77
CA GLN A 450 -14.12 19.51 3.01
C GLN A 450 -13.30 18.26 3.32
N LEU A 451 -12.02 18.42 3.60
CA LEU A 451 -11.17 17.31 4.04
C LEU A 451 -11.62 16.79 5.41
N SER A 452 -11.68 15.47 5.58
CA SER A 452 -12.07 14.81 6.84
C SER A 452 -11.21 13.56 7.10
N GLY A 453 -11.53 12.78 8.13
CA GLY A 453 -10.80 11.54 8.45
C GLY A 453 -9.42 11.78 9.08
N GLU A 454 -8.38 11.16 8.55
CA GLU A 454 -6.97 11.39 8.92
C GLU A 454 -6.42 12.56 8.08
N VAL A 455 -6.72 13.79 8.53
CA VAL A 455 -6.17 15.00 7.91
C VAL A 455 -4.72 15.18 8.34
N VAL A 456 -3.81 15.21 7.38
CA VAL A 456 -2.40 15.53 7.58
C VAL A 456 -2.20 17.01 7.27
N GLU A 457 -1.90 17.76 8.33
CA GLU A 457 -1.50 19.17 8.26
C GLU A 457 -0.07 19.30 8.79
N ASP A 458 0.91 19.32 7.88
CA ASP A 458 2.31 19.62 8.20
C ASP A 458 2.62 21.04 7.68
N GLU A 459 3.20 21.89 8.51
CA GLU A 459 3.55 23.26 8.13
C GLU A 459 4.51 23.30 6.92
N ARG A 460 5.28 22.24 6.69
CA ARG A 460 6.19 22.06 5.56
C ARG A 460 5.47 21.62 4.28
N LEU A 461 4.26 21.04 4.34
CA LEU A 461 3.48 20.68 3.16
C LEU A 461 2.87 21.92 2.50
N ALA A 462 2.75 21.90 1.17
CA ALA A 462 2.14 22.96 0.39
C ALA A 462 0.60 22.95 0.41
N TYR A 463 0.00 21.84 0.83
CA TYR A 463 -1.44 21.58 0.87
C TYR A 463 -1.78 20.71 2.07
N LYS A 464 -3.08 20.59 2.37
CA LYS A 464 -3.60 19.60 3.32
C LYS A 464 -3.92 18.31 2.58
N ALA A 465 -3.66 17.18 3.21
CA ALA A 465 -3.97 15.86 2.65
C ALA A 465 -4.92 15.09 3.57
N ALA A 466 -5.79 14.25 3.00
CA ALA A 466 -6.75 13.45 3.76
C ALA A 466 -7.14 12.16 3.03
N ASP A 467 -7.68 11.20 3.78
CA ASP A 467 -8.25 9.95 3.27
C ASP A 467 -9.78 10.04 3.04
N GLU A 468 -10.42 11.13 3.46
CA GLU A 468 -11.86 11.38 3.32
C GLU A 468 -12.15 12.80 2.77
N LEU A 469 -13.15 12.92 1.89
CA LEU A 469 -13.80 14.18 1.53
C LEU A 469 -15.26 14.15 1.98
N VAL A 470 -15.76 15.26 2.52
CA VAL A 470 -17.15 15.42 2.93
C VAL A 470 -17.76 16.64 2.25
N ILE A 471 -19.00 16.51 1.78
CA ILE A 471 -19.85 17.61 1.33
C ILE A 471 -21.05 17.65 2.26
N GLU A 472 -21.18 18.71 3.05
CA GLU A 472 -22.36 18.93 3.89
C GLU A 472 -23.47 19.57 3.07
N SER A 473 -24.73 19.14 3.30
CA SER A 473 -25.91 19.70 2.64
C SER A 473 -25.75 19.81 1.11
N PRO A 474 -25.54 18.68 0.40
CA PRO A 474 -25.30 18.68 -1.04
C PRO A 474 -26.40 19.41 -1.82
N ARG A 475 -25.99 20.21 -2.80
CA ARG A 475 -26.86 21.07 -3.63
C ARG A 475 -26.85 20.70 -5.11
N LYS A 476 -26.05 19.70 -5.49
CA LYS A 476 -25.94 19.20 -6.86
C LYS A 476 -26.21 17.69 -6.86
N GLN A 477 -26.77 17.20 -7.95
CA GLN A 477 -26.91 15.76 -8.16
C GLN A 477 -25.60 15.10 -8.60
N GLU A 478 -24.60 15.88 -9.00
CA GLU A 478 -23.32 15.36 -9.47
C GLU A 478 -22.15 16.03 -8.77
N TYR A 479 -21.15 15.22 -8.42
CA TYR A 479 -19.89 15.64 -7.81
C TYR A 479 -18.73 14.86 -8.43
N VAL A 480 -17.61 15.54 -8.69
CA VAL A 480 -16.38 14.91 -9.18
C VAL A 480 -15.29 15.11 -8.14
N ALA A 481 -14.85 14.02 -7.52
CA ALA A 481 -13.74 14.01 -6.58
C ALA A 481 -12.45 13.66 -7.30
N LYS A 482 -11.34 14.26 -6.84
CA LYS A 482 -10.01 14.11 -7.40
C LYS A 482 -9.07 13.41 -6.42
N VAL A 483 -8.59 12.23 -6.78
CA VAL A 483 -7.62 11.45 -5.99
C VAL A 483 -6.23 11.67 -6.57
N ARG A 484 -5.28 12.11 -5.73
CA ARG A 484 -3.87 12.26 -6.11
C ARG A 484 -3.14 10.94 -5.98
N VAL A 485 -2.33 10.61 -6.98
CA VAL A 485 -1.48 9.41 -7.06
C VAL A 485 -0.04 9.81 -6.87
N MET A 486 0.65 9.24 -5.88
CA MET A 486 2.03 9.62 -5.54
C MET A 486 3.08 8.55 -5.81
N ASP A 487 2.70 7.28 -5.91
CA ASP A 487 3.65 6.18 -6.20
C ASP A 487 3.27 5.45 -7.50
N GLY A 488 4.28 4.93 -8.19
CA GLY A 488 4.14 4.16 -9.41
C GLY A 488 3.42 2.83 -9.22
N ALA A 489 3.29 2.33 -8.00
CA ALA A 489 2.47 1.18 -7.63
C ALA A 489 1.47 1.53 -6.52
N ALA A 490 0.98 2.79 -6.54
CA ALA A 490 -0.09 3.22 -5.65
C ALA A 490 -1.34 2.37 -5.88
N ALA A 491 -1.86 1.77 -4.81
CA ALA A 491 -3.04 0.92 -4.83
C ALA A 491 -4.01 1.33 -3.70
N GLY A 492 -5.31 1.14 -3.91
CA GLY A 492 -6.33 1.35 -2.89
C GLY A 492 -7.76 1.21 -3.41
N LYS A 493 -8.72 1.44 -2.53
CA LYS A 493 -10.17 1.33 -2.81
C LYS A 493 -10.86 2.67 -2.53
N LEU A 494 -11.74 3.11 -3.42
CA LEU A 494 -12.58 4.29 -3.24
C LEU A 494 -14.04 3.88 -3.04
N THR A 495 -14.73 4.53 -2.11
CA THR A 495 -16.19 4.44 -1.99
C THR A 495 -16.82 5.80 -1.78
N VAL A 496 -18.13 5.87 -1.97
CA VAL A 496 -18.94 7.03 -1.61
C VAL A 496 -20.12 6.58 -0.76
N GLU A 497 -20.41 7.33 0.29
CA GLU A 497 -21.55 7.12 1.17
C GLU A 497 -22.38 8.41 1.28
N LEU A 498 -23.70 8.26 1.39
CA LEU A 498 -24.66 9.34 1.58
C LEU A 498 -25.25 9.23 2.98
N LEU A 499 -25.27 10.32 3.73
CA LEU A 499 -25.93 10.41 5.03
C LEU A 499 -27.40 10.78 4.81
N VAL A 500 -28.30 9.81 4.98
CA VAL A 500 -29.75 9.97 4.76
C VAL A 500 -30.49 9.46 5.98
N GLY A 501 -31.24 10.32 6.66
CA GLY A 501 -31.94 9.95 7.90
C GLY A 501 -30.97 9.50 8.99
N GLY A 502 -29.85 10.21 9.14
CA GLY A 502 -28.80 9.91 10.10
C GLY A 502 -28.00 8.63 9.86
N ALA A 503 -28.23 7.89 8.75
CA ALA A 503 -27.50 6.67 8.39
C ALA A 503 -26.66 6.87 7.13
N TRP A 504 -25.41 6.38 7.16
CA TRP A 504 -24.56 6.33 5.97
C TRP A 504 -24.95 5.15 5.10
N VAL A 505 -25.31 5.42 3.86
CA VAL A 505 -25.70 4.43 2.85
C VAL A 505 -24.71 4.50 1.69
N PRO A 506 -24.05 3.39 1.30
CA PRO A 506 -23.10 3.41 0.20
C PRO A 506 -23.81 3.65 -1.16
N ALA A 507 -23.17 4.42 -2.02
CA ALA A 507 -23.48 4.48 -3.44
C ALA A 507 -23.04 3.19 -4.13
N ALA A 508 -23.71 2.82 -5.22
CA ALA A 508 -23.32 1.70 -6.06
C ALA A 508 -22.08 2.07 -6.88
N ALA A 509 -20.99 1.34 -6.72
CA ALA A 509 -19.82 1.46 -7.58
C ALA A 509 -20.08 0.76 -8.92
N MET A 510 -19.77 1.43 -10.03
CA MET A 510 -19.95 0.92 -11.39
C MET A 510 -18.73 1.22 -12.27
N GLY A 511 -18.50 0.36 -13.26
CA GLY A 511 -17.38 0.45 -14.20
C GLY A 511 -16.42 -0.74 -14.04
N ASP A 512 -15.40 -0.78 -14.89
CA ASP A 512 -14.45 -1.92 -14.95
C ASP A 512 -13.65 -2.11 -13.66
N THR A 513 -13.52 -1.06 -12.85
CA THR A 513 -12.81 -1.11 -11.57
C THR A 513 -13.72 -1.31 -10.36
N ALA A 514 -15.02 -1.51 -10.58
CA ALA A 514 -15.93 -1.83 -9.49
C ALA A 514 -15.62 -3.22 -8.93
N ASP A 515 -15.65 -3.35 -7.61
CA ASP A 515 -15.53 -4.64 -6.96
C ASP A 515 -16.77 -5.51 -7.21
N ILE A 516 -16.63 -6.82 -6.96
CA ILE A 516 -17.73 -7.79 -7.19
C ILE A 516 -19.01 -7.46 -6.41
N LYS A 517 -18.91 -6.67 -5.33
CA LYS A 517 -20.05 -6.24 -4.51
C LYS A 517 -20.69 -4.95 -5.02
N GLY A 518 -20.05 -4.23 -5.94
CA GLY A 518 -20.51 -2.93 -6.43
C GLY A 518 -20.52 -1.85 -5.33
N VAL A 519 -19.56 -1.89 -4.41
CA VAL A 519 -19.44 -0.93 -3.29
C VAL A 519 -18.16 -0.09 -3.42
N HIS A 520 -17.10 -0.65 -3.99
CA HIS A 520 -15.80 -0.01 -4.11
C HIS A 520 -15.38 0.10 -5.57
N LEU A 521 -14.63 1.15 -5.90
CA LEU A 521 -13.79 1.21 -7.09
C LEU A 521 -12.33 0.95 -6.69
N TYR A 522 -11.64 0.05 -7.37
CA TYR A 522 -10.21 -0.14 -7.24
C TYR A 522 -9.44 0.96 -7.99
N ILE A 523 -8.32 1.40 -7.40
CA ILE A 523 -7.38 2.36 -7.99
C ILE A 523 -5.96 1.79 -7.84
N PRO A 524 -5.31 1.28 -8.91
CA PRO A 524 -5.84 0.98 -10.24
C PRO A 524 -6.81 -0.22 -10.20
N ASN A 525 -7.29 -0.71 -11.35
CA ASN A 525 -8.02 -1.97 -11.40
C ASN A 525 -7.12 -3.14 -10.92
N ASP A 526 -7.48 -3.75 -9.80
CA ASP A 526 -6.74 -4.81 -9.11
C ASP A 526 -7.77 -5.74 -8.44
N GLN A 527 -8.38 -6.62 -9.23
CA GLN A 527 -9.53 -7.41 -8.77
C GLN A 527 -9.14 -8.56 -7.85
N ASP A 528 -7.87 -8.96 -7.87
CA ASP A 528 -7.32 -10.01 -7.01
C ASP A 528 -6.57 -9.49 -5.78
N GLU A 529 -6.50 -8.15 -5.62
CA GLU A 529 -5.92 -7.43 -4.49
C GLU A 529 -4.42 -7.71 -4.28
N THR A 530 -3.66 -7.89 -5.36
CA THR A 530 -2.21 -8.13 -5.34
C THR A 530 -1.39 -6.84 -5.13
N GLY A 531 -2.02 -5.67 -5.33
CA GLY A 531 -1.38 -4.36 -5.37
C GLY A 531 -0.70 -4.06 -6.70
N VAL A 532 -1.07 -4.80 -7.77
CA VAL A 532 -0.62 -4.62 -9.15
C VAL A 532 -1.84 -4.52 -10.04
N ALA A 533 -1.76 -3.70 -11.10
CA ALA A 533 -2.88 -3.53 -12.00
C ALA A 533 -3.09 -4.79 -12.86
N ASP A 534 -4.31 -5.33 -12.89
CA ASP A 534 -4.67 -6.50 -13.71
C ASP A 534 -4.22 -6.33 -15.17
N ALA A 535 -4.32 -5.11 -15.72
CA ALA A 535 -3.93 -4.82 -17.09
C ALA A 535 -2.43 -5.02 -17.34
N TRP A 536 -1.58 -4.75 -16.34
CA TRP A 536 -0.15 -4.99 -16.42
C TRP A 536 0.13 -6.49 -16.28
N GLU A 537 -0.47 -7.16 -15.30
CA GLU A 537 -0.29 -8.61 -15.11
C GLU A 537 -0.72 -9.39 -16.34
N ASN A 538 -1.84 -9.05 -16.96
CA ASN A 538 -2.31 -9.70 -18.19
C ASN A 538 -1.36 -9.47 -19.38
N ALA A 539 -0.68 -8.32 -19.44
CA ALA A 539 0.26 -8.01 -20.52
C ALA A 539 1.57 -8.82 -20.40
N PHE A 540 1.99 -9.14 -19.17
CA PHE A 540 3.29 -9.74 -18.89
C PHE A 540 3.24 -11.20 -18.43
N GLY A 541 2.20 -11.61 -17.71
CA GLY A 541 1.99 -12.97 -17.20
C GLY A 541 3.05 -13.40 -16.17
N ALA A 542 3.60 -12.45 -15.42
CA ALA A 542 4.76 -12.66 -14.55
C ALA A 542 4.36 -12.88 -13.09
N ASP A 543 5.10 -13.73 -12.38
CA ASP A 543 5.02 -13.83 -10.92
C ASP A 543 5.66 -12.59 -10.30
N LEU A 544 4.89 -11.86 -9.48
CA LEU A 544 5.28 -10.59 -8.89
C LEU A 544 6.56 -10.66 -8.04
N SER A 545 6.93 -11.85 -7.57
CA SER A 545 8.09 -12.10 -6.70
C SER A 545 9.27 -12.73 -7.42
N GLU A 546 9.18 -12.98 -8.72
CA GLU A 546 10.24 -13.61 -9.50
C GLU A 546 11.00 -12.59 -10.35
N ASP A 547 12.23 -12.97 -10.69
CA ASP A 547 13.18 -12.29 -11.58
C ASP A 547 13.49 -13.28 -12.70
N ASN A 548 12.52 -13.42 -13.60
CA ASN A 548 12.45 -14.47 -14.62
C ASN A 548 12.58 -13.91 -16.05
N ASP A 549 13.20 -12.74 -16.18
CA ASP A 549 13.43 -12.12 -17.48
C ASP A 549 14.10 -13.11 -18.42
N ALA A 550 13.63 -13.12 -19.66
CA ALA A 550 14.18 -13.98 -20.69
C ALA A 550 15.67 -13.67 -20.86
N SER A 551 16.53 -14.57 -20.38
CA SER A 551 17.98 -14.38 -20.50
C SER A 551 18.37 -14.20 -21.96
N VAL A 552 19.31 -13.30 -22.27
CA VAL A 552 19.85 -13.15 -23.63
C VAL A 552 20.82 -14.28 -24.04
N GLY A 553 20.56 -15.49 -23.53
CA GLY A 553 21.39 -16.68 -23.70
C GLY A 553 22.38 -16.93 -22.56
N GLY A 554 22.39 -16.07 -21.53
CA GLY A 554 23.22 -16.20 -20.34
C GLY A 554 22.79 -17.34 -19.40
N PRO A 555 23.67 -17.81 -18.50
CA PRO A 555 23.35 -18.88 -17.55
C PRO A 555 22.47 -18.43 -16.38
N ILE A 556 22.24 -17.12 -16.24
CA ILE A 556 21.45 -16.51 -15.17
C ILE A 556 20.23 -15.86 -15.81
N LEU A 557 19.06 -16.27 -15.34
CA LEU A 557 17.79 -15.62 -15.66
C LEU A 557 17.70 -14.31 -14.87
N GLY A 558 16.99 -13.35 -15.46
CA GLY A 558 16.72 -12.10 -14.77
C GLY A 558 17.84 -11.07 -14.86
N ASP A 559 17.49 -9.83 -14.57
CA ASP A 559 18.41 -8.72 -14.39
C ASP A 559 18.62 -8.35 -12.91
N GLY A 560 17.83 -8.92 -12.01
CA GLY A 560 17.86 -8.63 -10.58
C GLY A 560 16.70 -7.81 -10.02
N LEU A 561 15.70 -7.53 -10.85
CA LEU A 561 14.47 -6.86 -10.45
C LEU A 561 13.33 -7.87 -10.35
N SER A 562 12.54 -7.77 -9.27
CA SER A 562 11.26 -8.48 -9.25
C SER A 562 10.27 -7.84 -10.23
N SER A 563 9.37 -8.62 -10.80
CA SER A 563 8.26 -8.10 -11.61
C SER A 563 7.45 -7.00 -10.90
N ARG A 564 7.36 -7.01 -9.57
CA ARG A 564 6.74 -5.93 -8.80
C ARG A 564 7.56 -4.64 -8.77
N GLU A 565 8.88 -4.72 -8.73
CA GLU A 565 9.76 -3.55 -8.84
C GLU A 565 9.69 -2.93 -10.23
N GLU A 566 9.62 -3.78 -11.26
CA GLU A 566 9.44 -3.33 -12.64
C GLU A 566 8.08 -2.67 -12.85
N TYR A 567 7.02 -3.28 -12.30
CA TYR A 567 5.70 -2.68 -12.25
C TYR A 567 5.74 -1.34 -11.53
N ARG A 568 6.36 -1.23 -10.35
CA ARG A 568 6.44 0.03 -9.61
C ARG A 568 7.25 1.10 -10.35
N GLY A 569 8.22 0.68 -11.15
CA GLY A 569 8.97 1.52 -12.08
C GLY A 569 10.11 2.30 -11.43
N PHE A 570 10.75 3.12 -12.25
CA PHE A 570 11.97 3.86 -11.96
C PHE A 570 11.89 5.28 -12.52
N LEU A 571 12.61 6.20 -11.89
CA LEU A 571 12.93 7.50 -12.44
C LEU A 571 14.21 7.38 -13.28
N ILE A 572 14.08 7.43 -14.59
CA ILE A 572 15.16 7.31 -15.58
C ILE A 572 15.29 8.63 -16.32
N ALA A 573 16.43 9.30 -16.18
CA ALA A 573 16.67 10.58 -16.84
C ALA A 573 15.55 11.62 -16.59
N ARG A 574 15.06 11.70 -15.34
CA ARG A 574 13.94 12.51 -14.84
C ARG A 574 12.54 12.08 -15.27
N ASN A 575 12.41 11.01 -16.04
CA ASN A 575 11.11 10.50 -16.46
C ASN A 575 10.76 9.26 -15.66
N PHE A 576 9.50 9.16 -15.27
CA PHE A 576 8.97 7.95 -14.68
C PHE A 576 8.73 6.91 -15.77
N GLU A 577 9.34 5.74 -15.65
CA GLU A 577 9.25 4.66 -16.62
C GLU A 577 9.09 3.32 -15.88
N ARG A 578 8.26 2.43 -16.43
CA ARG A 578 8.20 1.03 -16.00
C ARG A 578 9.13 0.21 -16.87
N THR A 579 9.83 -0.73 -16.26
CA THR A 579 10.60 -1.75 -16.99
C THR A 579 9.70 -2.95 -17.33
N SER A 580 10.27 -3.97 -17.94
CA SER A 580 9.52 -5.08 -18.52
C SER A 580 10.12 -6.42 -18.12
N PRO A 581 9.36 -7.35 -17.51
CA PRO A 581 9.82 -8.69 -17.09
C PRO A 581 10.20 -9.63 -18.24
N LYS A 582 10.28 -9.08 -19.46
CA LYS A 582 10.64 -9.76 -20.71
C LYS A 582 11.95 -9.25 -21.29
N GLU A 583 12.49 -8.18 -20.71
CA GLU A 583 13.73 -7.54 -21.13
C GLU A 583 14.73 -7.59 -19.97
N GLN A 584 16.01 -7.48 -20.26
CA GLN A 584 17.02 -7.34 -19.21
C GLN A 584 17.46 -5.89 -19.15
N ASP A 585 17.28 -5.26 -17.99
CA ASP A 585 17.57 -3.86 -17.76
C ASP A 585 18.91 -3.66 -17.06
N LEU A 586 19.73 -2.79 -17.64
CA LEU A 586 21.02 -2.39 -17.11
C LEU A 586 21.04 -0.90 -16.84
N PHE A 587 21.41 -0.53 -15.63
CA PHE A 587 21.50 0.87 -15.23
C PHE A 587 22.93 1.38 -15.28
N VAL A 588 23.12 2.59 -15.80
CA VAL A 588 24.43 3.24 -15.91
C VAL A 588 24.34 4.70 -15.47
N THR A 589 25.41 5.22 -14.87
CA THR A 589 25.58 6.65 -14.68
C THR A 589 26.95 7.10 -15.19
N ASP A 590 27.02 8.34 -15.63
CA ASP A 590 28.25 8.99 -16.09
C ASP A 590 28.71 10.00 -15.04
N ASP A 591 29.69 9.59 -14.25
CA ASP A 591 30.29 10.39 -13.21
C ASP A 591 31.16 11.50 -13.85
N GLY A 592 30.58 12.69 -13.95
CA GLY A 592 31.20 13.87 -14.55
C GLY A 592 30.56 14.31 -15.88
N GLY A 593 29.63 13.52 -16.44
CA GLY A 593 28.84 13.92 -17.61
C GLY A 593 29.62 14.00 -18.94
N LEU A 594 30.82 13.41 -19.02
CA LEU A 594 31.72 13.50 -20.18
C LEU A 594 31.46 12.46 -21.27
N TYR A 595 30.67 11.44 -20.95
CA TYR A 595 30.35 10.28 -21.76
C TYR A 595 28.85 10.18 -22.09
N VAL A 596 27.99 11.09 -21.63
CA VAL A 596 26.54 11.13 -21.91
C VAL A 596 26.25 10.94 -23.41
N ASP A 597 26.87 11.74 -24.28
CA ASP A 597 26.68 11.63 -25.74
C ASP A 597 27.11 10.27 -26.30
N ALA A 598 28.15 9.67 -25.71
CA ALA A 598 28.66 8.36 -26.13
C ALA A 598 27.70 7.24 -25.71
N ILE A 599 27.19 7.32 -24.47
CA ILE A 599 26.25 6.36 -23.90
C ILE A 599 24.92 6.43 -24.66
N ASP A 600 24.27 7.60 -24.67
CA ASP A 600 22.90 7.76 -25.17
C ASP A 600 22.77 7.50 -26.68
N ARG A 601 23.75 7.97 -27.49
CA ARG A 601 23.64 7.85 -28.96
C ARG A 601 24.09 6.51 -29.51
N TYR A 602 25.01 5.82 -28.82
CA TYR A 602 25.70 4.66 -29.38
C TYR A 602 25.62 3.43 -28.47
N VAL A 603 26.09 3.52 -27.22
CA VAL A 603 26.16 2.34 -26.33
C VAL A 603 24.76 1.77 -26.08
N THR A 604 23.76 2.61 -25.79
CA THR A 604 22.37 2.18 -25.61
C THR A 604 21.86 1.38 -26.80
N ARG A 605 22.13 1.83 -28.05
CA ARG A 605 21.70 1.11 -29.26
C ARG A 605 22.44 -0.22 -29.44
N TRP A 606 23.73 -0.28 -29.12
CA TRP A 606 24.54 -1.49 -29.25
C TRP A 606 24.13 -2.57 -28.25
N TYR A 607 23.81 -2.15 -27.03
CA TYR A 607 23.30 -3.04 -25.98
C TYR A 607 21.88 -3.52 -26.32
N ALA A 608 21.01 -2.64 -26.83
CA ALA A 608 19.67 -3.03 -27.30
C ALA A 608 19.74 -4.04 -28.45
N GLY A 609 20.68 -3.86 -29.41
CA GLY A 609 20.94 -4.85 -30.47
C GLY A 609 21.45 -6.19 -29.93
N SER A 610 21.95 -6.20 -28.69
CA SER A 610 22.36 -7.38 -27.96
C SER A 610 21.29 -7.88 -26.98
N GLY A 611 20.08 -7.30 -26.98
CA GLY A 611 18.93 -7.67 -26.15
C GLY A 611 19.01 -7.23 -24.69
N VAL A 612 19.81 -6.18 -24.41
CA VAL A 612 19.91 -5.55 -23.09
C VAL A 612 19.44 -4.12 -23.20
N THR A 613 18.45 -3.72 -22.41
CA THR A 613 17.95 -2.35 -22.36
C THR A 613 18.81 -1.55 -21.39
N LEU A 614 19.40 -0.44 -21.85
CA LEU A 614 20.34 0.36 -21.07
C LEU A 614 19.71 1.68 -20.63
N HIS A 615 19.56 1.86 -19.32
CA HIS A 615 18.99 3.03 -18.67
C HIS A 615 20.06 3.93 -18.08
N ARG A 616 20.15 5.18 -18.54
CA ARG A 616 21.07 6.17 -17.95
C ARG A 616 20.38 6.93 -16.82
N LEU A 617 20.95 6.85 -15.63
CA LEU A 617 20.49 7.55 -14.43
C LEU A 617 21.30 8.81 -14.14
N HIS A 618 20.64 9.83 -13.61
CA HIS A 618 21.29 10.99 -12.98
C HIS A 618 21.82 10.64 -11.58
N CYS A 619 22.76 11.46 -11.09
CA CYS A 619 23.50 11.24 -9.83
C CYS A 619 22.64 11.20 -8.54
N ASP A 620 21.36 11.49 -8.66
CA ASP A 620 20.36 11.57 -7.60
C ASP A 620 19.15 10.64 -7.88
N GLU A 621 19.25 9.76 -8.86
CA GLU A 621 18.26 8.71 -9.19
C GLU A 621 18.69 7.34 -8.65
N PHE A 622 19.61 7.32 -7.70
CA PHE A 622 20.10 6.13 -7.02
C PHE A 622 20.71 6.51 -5.67
N LYS A 623 20.95 5.52 -4.80
CA LYS A 623 21.56 5.75 -3.47
C LYS A 623 22.60 4.69 -3.17
N GLY A 624 23.84 5.12 -2.92
CA GLY A 624 24.95 4.19 -2.66
C GLY A 624 25.18 3.21 -3.82
N ASP A 625 24.99 3.70 -5.05
CA ASP A 625 25.07 2.93 -6.30
C ASP A 625 24.03 1.81 -6.43
N VAL A 626 23.02 1.80 -5.56
CA VAL A 626 21.85 0.93 -5.66
C VAL A 626 20.71 1.70 -6.30
N VAL A 627 20.10 1.11 -7.33
CA VAL A 627 18.99 1.68 -8.08
C VAL A 627 17.69 1.48 -7.31
N ASN A 628 17.30 0.24 -7.00
CA ASN A 628 16.09 -0.11 -6.25
C ASN A 628 16.23 0.11 -4.72
N TRP A 629 16.69 1.28 -4.31
CA TRP A 629 17.05 1.54 -2.91
C TRP A 629 15.85 1.82 -2.00
N THR A 630 14.66 2.13 -2.53
CA THR A 630 13.46 2.29 -1.68
C THR A 630 13.04 0.94 -1.10
N ASP A 631 12.58 0.95 0.14
CA ASP A 631 12.22 -0.28 0.85
C ASP A 631 10.92 -0.85 0.27
N GLU A 632 10.96 -2.04 -0.29
CA GLU A 632 9.82 -2.75 -0.88
C GLU A 632 9.90 -4.21 -0.47
N SER A 633 8.79 -4.76 0.03
CA SER A 633 8.74 -6.14 0.52
C SER A 633 9.02 -7.20 -0.55
N ALA A 634 8.84 -6.84 -1.82
CA ALA A 634 9.08 -7.72 -2.97
C ALA A 634 10.50 -7.58 -3.54
N ARG A 635 11.32 -6.66 -3.03
CA ARG A 635 12.70 -6.50 -3.48
C ARG A 635 13.50 -7.77 -3.19
N LEU A 636 14.08 -8.34 -4.24
CA LEU A 636 14.86 -9.57 -4.14
C LEU A 636 16.28 -9.31 -3.63
N HIS A 637 16.96 -8.32 -4.19
CA HIS A 637 18.30 -7.92 -3.81
C HIS A 637 18.61 -6.47 -4.24
N ALA A 638 19.85 -6.01 -4.05
CA ALA A 638 20.27 -4.65 -4.38
C ALA A 638 20.77 -4.54 -5.82
N GLN A 639 19.99 -3.92 -6.70
CA GLN A 639 20.38 -3.71 -8.08
C GLN A 639 21.41 -2.59 -8.20
N HIS A 640 22.63 -2.96 -8.57
CA HIS A 640 23.75 -2.03 -8.71
C HIS A 640 23.88 -1.49 -10.13
N LEU A 641 24.05 -0.17 -10.25
CA LEU A 641 24.33 0.46 -11.55
C LEU A 641 25.83 0.47 -11.88
N ILE A 642 26.17 0.56 -13.16
CA ILE A 642 27.54 0.77 -13.61
C ILE A 642 27.89 2.27 -13.57
N VAL A 643 28.97 2.62 -12.89
CA VAL A 643 29.48 3.99 -12.79
C VAL A 643 30.61 4.18 -13.80
N VAL A 644 30.39 4.98 -14.83
CA VAL A 644 31.43 5.37 -15.81
C VAL A 644 32.14 6.61 -15.30
N MET A 645 33.45 6.52 -15.09
CA MET A 645 34.28 7.60 -14.56
C MET A 645 35.40 7.98 -15.53
N GLN A 646 35.80 9.26 -15.50
CA GLN A 646 37.02 9.71 -16.16
C GLN A 646 38.27 9.28 -15.36
N HIS A 647 39.23 8.67 -16.04
CA HIS A 647 40.51 8.20 -15.49
C HIS A 647 41.35 9.27 -14.74
N MET A 648 41.18 10.56 -15.03
CA MET A 648 41.99 11.65 -14.44
C MET A 648 41.40 12.30 -13.19
N VAL A 649 40.19 11.92 -12.77
CA VAL A 649 39.56 12.50 -11.58
C VAL A 649 39.95 11.74 -10.31
N MET A 650 40.93 10.81 -10.36
CA MET A 650 41.51 10.21 -9.16
C MET A 650 42.06 11.32 -8.25
N PRO A 651 41.41 11.63 -7.12
CA PRO A 651 41.85 12.65 -6.20
C PRO A 651 43.14 12.14 -5.58
N LEU A 652 44.21 12.83 -5.93
CA LEU A 652 45.55 12.63 -5.41
C LEU A 652 45.51 12.88 -3.90
N GLY A 653 45.28 11.82 -3.13
CA GLY A 653 45.79 11.75 -1.76
C GLY A 653 47.29 12.07 -1.83
N GLN A 654 47.78 12.80 -0.83
CA GLN A 654 48.99 13.65 -0.82
C GLN A 654 50.33 13.02 -1.25
N ASP A 655 50.37 11.76 -1.67
CA ASP A 655 51.55 11.11 -2.23
C ASP A 655 51.45 10.99 -3.77
N VAL A 656 51.83 12.06 -4.45
CA VAL A 656 51.94 12.15 -5.91
C VAL A 656 53.00 11.22 -6.52
N SER A 657 53.89 10.62 -5.72
CA SER A 657 55.03 9.86 -6.23
C SER A 657 54.66 8.42 -6.60
N ILE A 658 53.90 7.71 -5.75
CA ILE A 658 53.41 6.35 -6.02
C ILE A 658 52.38 6.38 -7.15
N ASN A 659 51.53 7.40 -7.17
CA ASN A 659 50.46 7.54 -8.16
C ASN A 659 50.98 7.94 -9.54
N ARG A 660 52.06 8.73 -9.67
CA ARG A 660 52.61 9.09 -10.98
C ARG A 660 53.11 7.87 -11.74
N HIS A 661 53.71 6.88 -11.07
CA HIS A 661 54.15 5.65 -11.73
C HIS A 661 52.97 4.80 -12.25
N TRP A 662 51.90 4.67 -11.44
CA TRP A 662 50.68 3.99 -11.87
C TRP A 662 49.99 4.73 -13.01
N ILE A 663 49.84 6.06 -12.89
CA ILE A 663 49.27 6.93 -13.92
C ILE A 663 50.10 6.87 -15.21
N ASP A 664 51.43 6.90 -15.16
CA ASP A 664 52.29 6.83 -16.35
C ASP A 664 52.26 5.46 -17.03
N LEU A 665 52.24 4.37 -16.25
CA LEU A 665 52.08 3.01 -16.79
C LEU A 665 50.69 2.81 -17.41
N TRP A 666 49.66 3.42 -16.82
CA TRP A 666 48.29 3.29 -17.30
C TRP A 666 47.96 4.20 -18.47
N GLN A 667 48.34 5.47 -18.41
CA GLN A 667 48.11 6.45 -19.47
C GLN A 667 48.84 6.10 -20.77
N LYS A 668 49.95 5.37 -20.69
CA LYS A 668 50.66 4.90 -21.89
C LYS A 668 49.96 3.71 -22.57
N ASN A 669 49.26 2.86 -21.83
CA ASN A 669 48.84 1.55 -22.34
C ASN A 669 47.33 1.32 -22.37
N TYR A 670 46.53 2.05 -21.59
CA TYR A 670 45.10 1.80 -21.46
C TYR A 670 44.25 2.99 -21.87
N VAL A 671 43.20 2.67 -22.62
CA VAL A 671 42.21 3.61 -23.14
C VAL A 671 40.94 3.59 -22.29
N GLY A 672 40.67 2.44 -21.67
CA GLY A 672 39.70 2.23 -20.61
C GLY A 672 40.15 1.02 -19.76
N TRP A 673 39.43 0.79 -18.66
CA TRP A 673 39.60 -0.41 -17.86
C TRP A 673 38.38 -0.67 -16.98
N SER A 674 38.15 -1.95 -16.74
CA SER A 674 37.10 -2.48 -15.89
C SER A 674 37.48 -3.91 -15.48
N PRO A 675 37.25 -4.33 -14.22
CA PRO A 675 37.46 -5.72 -13.85
C PRO A 675 36.40 -6.61 -14.52
N VAL A 676 36.75 -7.84 -14.88
CA VAL A 676 35.75 -8.82 -15.33
C VAL A 676 34.94 -9.29 -14.10
N SER A 677 33.71 -8.81 -13.98
CA SER A 677 32.78 -9.04 -12.85
C SER A 677 31.35 -8.77 -13.32
N TRP A 678 30.34 -9.09 -12.51
CA TRP A 678 29.00 -8.52 -12.64
C TRP A 678 28.88 -7.24 -11.77
N PRO A 679 27.87 -6.38 -11.97
CA PRO A 679 27.69 -5.17 -11.19
C PRO A 679 27.36 -5.53 -9.74
N ARG A 680 28.23 -5.15 -8.81
CA ARG A 680 28.00 -5.33 -7.38
C ARG A 680 28.70 -4.26 -6.57
N LYS A 681 28.40 -4.16 -5.29
CA LYS A 681 29.07 -3.25 -4.36
C LYS A 681 30.60 -3.33 -4.54
N GLU A 682 31.23 -2.16 -4.72
CA GLU A 682 32.70 -1.99 -4.93
C GLU A 682 33.27 -2.53 -6.25
N LEU A 683 32.49 -3.23 -7.07
CA LEU A 683 32.89 -3.77 -8.37
C LEU A 683 31.81 -3.47 -9.42
N HIS A 684 31.57 -2.19 -9.67
CA HIS A 684 30.59 -1.69 -10.64
C HIS A 684 31.11 -0.43 -11.37
N THR A 685 32.44 -0.25 -11.47
CA THR A 685 33.06 0.98 -11.97
C THR A 685 33.84 0.74 -13.25
N VAL A 686 33.62 1.60 -14.23
CA VAL A 686 34.31 1.63 -15.52
C VAL A 686 35.14 2.90 -15.60
N PHE A 687 36.44 2.77 -15.89
CA PHE A 687 37.33 3.91 -16.07
C PHE A 687 37.60 4.13 -17.55
N VAL A 688 37.40 5.34 -18.02
CA VAL A 688 37.66 5.69 -19.43
C VAL A 688 38.59 6.89 -19.50
N ARG A 689 39.54 6.84 -20.42
CA ARG A 689 40.39 7.99 -20.74
C ARG A 689 39.56 9.04 -21.46
N ASN A 690 39.51 10.25 -20.92
CA ASN A 690 38.98 11.39 -21.66
C ASN A 690 40.09 11.95 -22.54
N ASP A 691 40.09 11.56 -23.81
CA ASP A 691 40.96 12.11 -24.84
C ASP A 691 40.14 12.85 -25.91
N SER A 692 40.83 13.44 -26.88
CA SER A 692 40.21 14.22 -27.96
C SER A 692 39.50 13.37 -29.02
N ARG A 693 39.32 12.06 -28.79
CA ARG A 693 38.61 11.20 -29.75
C ARG A 693 37.12 11.56 -29.80
N GLY A 694 36.53 11.41 -30.98
CA GLY A 694 35.09 11.64 -31.19
C GLY A 694 34.21 10.66 -30.39
N ALA A 695 32.93 11.02 -30.22
CA ALA A 695 31.97 10.29 -29.40
C ALA A 695 31.88 8.78 -29.70
N ILE A 696 31.97 8.36 -30.97
CA ILE A 696 31.93 6.94 -31.36
C ILE A 696 33.13 6.16 -30.78
N ALA A 697 34.32 6.74 -30.77
CA ALA A 697 35.50 6.06 -30.23
C ALA A 697 35.44 5.96 -28.70
N LYS A 698 34.90 6.99 -28.05
CA LYS A 698 34.59 6.93 -26.61
C LYS A 698 33.54 5.86 -26.32
N ALA A 699 32.45 5.83 -27.09
CA ALA A 699 31.40 4.83 -26.97
C ALA A 699 31.92 3.40 -27.08
N ARG A 700 32.83 3.11 -28.03
CA ARG A 700 33.44 1.78 -28.15
C ARG A 700 34.20 1.39 -26.90
N THR A 701 34.95 2.33 -26.33
CA THR A 701 35.70 2.10 -25.09
C THR A 701 34.72 1.87 -23.94
N VAL A 702 33.76 2.78 -23.74
CA VAL A 702 32.73 2.67 -22.68
C VAL A 702 31.97 1.35 -22.79
N GLY A 703 31.44 1.01 -23.98
CA GLY A 703 30.68 -0.21 -24.20
C GLY A 703 31.50 -1.50 -24.02
N HIS A 704 32.80 -1.47 -24.35
CA HIS A 704 33.74 -2.56 -24.08
C HIS A 704 33.95 -2.76 -22.58
N GLU A 705 34.31 -1.69 -21.86
CA GLU A 705 34.59 -1.77 -20.42
C GLU A 705 33.34 -2.11 -19.61
N MET A 706 32.16 -1.63 -20.02
CA MET A 706 30.89 -2.06 -19.45
C MET A 706 30.63 -3.55 -19.70
N GLY A 707 31.06 -4.10 -20.84
CA GLY A 707 30.96 -5.54 -21.10
C GLY A 707 31.74 -6.37 -20.08
N HIS A 708 32.91 -5.89 -19.63
CA HIS A 708 33.63 -6.52 -18.51
C HIS A 708 32.84 -6.48 -17.20
N GLN A 709 32.07 -5.41 -16.94
CA GLN A 709 31.14 -5.34 -15.79
C GLN A 709 29.90 -6.24 -15.95
N LEU A 710 29.75 -6.93 -17.08
CA LEU A 710 28.74 -7.97 -17.28
C LEU A 710 29.36 -9.37 -17.36
N ASN A 711 30.53 -9.52 -16.74
CA ASN A 711 31.32 -10.74 -16.64
C ASN A 711 31.80 -11.28 -17.99
N LEU A 712 31.99 -10.40 -18.99
CA LEU A 712 32.51 -10.81 -20.28
C LEU A 712 34.03 -10.70 -20.32
N PRO A 713 34.78 -11.79 -20.55
CA PRO A 713 36.19 -11.69 -20.89
C PRO A 713 36.36 -11.18 -22.33
N HIS A 714 37.60 -10.86 -22.70
CA HIS A 714 37.96 -10.71 -24.12
C HIS A 714 37.71 -12.02 -24.89
N HIS A 715 37.72 -11.93 -26.22
CA HIS A 715 37.59 -13.09 -27.11
C HIS A 715 38.70 -14.15 -26.98
N GLY A 716 39.81 -13.82 -26.34
CA GLY A 716 40.89 -14.75 -26.04
C GLY A 716 41.82 -14.21 -24.97
N GLN A 717 42.83 -14.99 -24.58
CA GLN A 717 43.77 -14.59 -23.53
C GLN A 717 45.08 -13.99 -24.05
N THR A 718 45.42 -14.23 -25.31
CA THR A 718 46.78 -14.01 -25.82
C THR A 718 46.78 -13.14 -27.05
N ASP A 719 47.20 -11.90 -26.92
CA ASP A 719 47.92 -11.17 -27.96
C ASP A 719 49.28 -10.79 -27.36
N GLU A 720 50.30 -10.60 -28.19
CA GLU A 720 51.65 -10.36 -27.67
C GLU A 720 52.19 -9.00 -28.07
N THR A 721 53.03 -8.43 -27.22
CA THR A 721 53.84 -7.28 -27.58
C THR A 721 55.23 -7.77 -27.93
N ILE A 722 55.63 -7.60 -29.19
CA ILE A 722 56.98 -7.94 -29.66
C ILE A 722 57.80 -6.68 -29.87
N ASP A 723 59.09 -6.74 -29.54
CA ASP A 723 60.04 -5.67 -29.82
C ASP A 723 60.68 -5.91 -31.19
N LEU A 724 60.46 -4.99 -32.12
CA LEU A 724 61.00 -5.04 -33.47
C LEU A 724 62.02 -3.93 -33.72
N THR A 725 62.63 -3.38 -32.67
CA THR A 725 63.70 -2.37 -32.76
C THR A 725 64.81 -2.80 -33.71
N GLY A 726 65.09 -1.98 -34.73
CA GLY A 726 66.13 -2.21 -35.72
C GLY A 726 65.76 -3.23 -36.81
N GLN A 727 64.50 -3.64 -36.90
CA GLN A 727 64.02 -4.59 -37.90
C GLN A 727 63.40 -3.84 -39.09
N VAL A 728 63.33 -4.48 -40.26
CA VAL A 728 62.63 -3.93 -41.43
C VAL A 728 61.46 -4.84 -41.78
N LEU A 729 60.24 -4.29 -41.78
CA LEU A 729 59.03 -4.99 -42.18
C LEU A 729 58.40 -4.27 -43.38
N LEU A 730 58.19 -4.98 -44.49
CA LEU A 730 57.62 -4.43 -45.73
C LEU A 730 58.36 -3.16 -46.23
N GLY A 731 59.69 -3.11 -46.06
CA GLY A 731 60.52 -1.98 -46.49
C GLY A 731 60.52 -0.77 -45.56
N ALA A 732 59.79 -0.80 -44.44
CA ALA A 732 59.84 0.22 -43.40
C ALA A 732 60.66 -0.28 -42.20
N ALA A 733 61.59 0.56 -41.71
CA ALA A 733 62.25 0.30 -40.44
C ALA A 733 61.22 0.40 -39.31
N LEU A 734 61.20 -0.63 -38.47
CA LEU A 734 60.41 -0.69 -37.25
C LEU A 734 61.35 -0.36 -36.08
N ASP A 735 60.87 0.48 -35.17
CA ASP A 735 61.65 0.97 -34.04
C ASP A 735 60.74 1.05 -32.81
N GLY A 736 60.69 -0.04 -32.05
CA GLY A 736 59.91 -0.15 -30.83
C GLY A 736 59.06 -1.41 -30.71
N LYS A 737 58.11 -1.34 -29.79
CA LYS A 737 57.19 -2.42 -29.41
C LYS A 737 55.91 -2.36 -30.23
N TYR A 738 55.46 -3.51 -30.73
CA TYR A 738 54.27 -3.66 -31.55
C TYR A 738 53.32 -4.66 -30.93
N TYR A 739 52.03 -4.33 -30.90
CA TYR A 739 50.98 -5.23 -30.44
C TYR A 739 50.50 -6.12 -31.59
N VAL A 740 50.64 -7.43 -31.42
CA VAL A 740 50.40 -8.43 -32.46
C VAL A 740 49.15 -9.22 -32.16
N ALA A 741 48.17 -9.09 -33.05
CA ALA A 741 46.99 -9.93 -33.04
C ALA A 741 47.33 -11.35 -33.52
N VAL A 742 46.90 -12.36 -32.77
CA VAL A 742 47.13 -13.77 -33.09
C VAL A 742 45.83 -14.56 -33.16
N ARG A 743 45.91 -15.77 -33.74
CA ARG A 743 44.75 -16.64 -33.88
C ARG A 743 44.21 -17.05 -32.50
N GLY A 744 42.90 -16.89 -32.30
CA GLY A 744 42.27 -17.13 -31.00
C GLY A 744 42.61 -16.12 -29.91
N GLY A 745 43.34 -15.05 -30.25
CA GLY A 745 43.73 -13.94 -29.37
C GLY A 745 42.60 -12.92 -29.13
N GLN A 746 42.91 -11.74 -28.62
CA GLN A 746 41.87 -10.78 -28.24
C GLN A 746 41.25 -10.07 -29.46
N HIS A 747 41.92 -10.06 -30.62
CA HIS A 747 41.36 -9.57 -31.89
C HIS A 747 40.61 -10.61 -32.73
N SER A 748 40.46 -11.85 -32.24
CA SER A 748 39.76 -12.94 -32.93
C SER A 748 38.23 -12.85 -32.85
N GLY A 749 37.50 -13.78 -33.46
CA GLY A 749 36.04 -13.87 -33.41
C GLY A 749 35.31 -12.78 -34.22
N ASN A 750 34.07 -12.50 -33.84
CA ASN A 750 33.22 -11.57 -34.58
C ASN A 750 33.79 -10.13 -34.59
N HIS A 751 34.07 -9.59 -35.78
CA HIS A 751 34.68 -8.27 -35.97
C HIS A 751 33.76 -7.08 -35.60
N LEU A 752 32.50 -7.33 -35.25
CA LEU A 752 31.59 -6.32 -34.69
C LEU A 752 31.45 -6.45 -33.17
N CYS A 753 32.05 -7.46 -32.54
CA CYS A 753 31.89 -7.64 -31.11
C CYS A 753 32.60 -6.55 -30.31
N LEU A 754 31.93 -6.02 -29.29
CA LEU A 754 32.48 -5.10 -28.30
C LEU A 754 33.69 -5.71 -27.61
N MET A 755 33.65 -7.00 -27.26
CA MET A 755 34.72 -7.67 -26.50
C MET A 755 35.96 -8.07 -27.32
N ARG A 756 35.94 -7.81 -28.63
CA ARG A 756 37.11 -8.00 -29.49
C ARG A 756 37.97 -6.75 -29.46
N TYR A 757 39.28 -6.85 -29.26
CA TYR A 757 40.17 -5.69 -29.43
C TYR A 757 40.29 -5.23 -30.88
N ALA A 758 40.60 -3.94 -31.06
CA ALA A 758 40.73 -3.30 -32.38
C ALA A 758 41.98 -2.38 -32.45
N CYS A 759 43.01 -2.72 -31.69
CA CYS A 759 44.21 -1.92 -31.44
C CYS A 759 45.54 -2.59 -31.83
N ALA A 760 45.54 -3.74 -32.50
CA ALA A 760 46.80 -4.36 -32.95
C ALA A 760 47.50 -3.53 -34.03
N ASP A 761 48.82 -3.48 -33.94
CA ASP A 761 49.69 -2.87 -34.93
C ASP A 761 50.01 -3.85 -36.08
N LEU A 762 50.12 -5.14 -35.74
CA LEU A 762 50.50 -6.23 -36.64
C LEU A 762 49.57 -7.43 -36.49
N TYR A 763 49.50 -8.25 -37.52
CA TYR A 763 48.72 -9.49 -37.54
C TYR A 763 49.59 -10.65 -37.96
N CYS A 764 49.46 -11.77 -37.26
CA CYS A 764 50.10 -13.03 -37.63
C CYS A 764 49.25 -13.73 -38.72
N ASP A 765 49.87 -14.08 -39.86
CA ASP A 765 49.16 -14.74 -40.97
C ASP A 765 48.54 -16.09 -40.53
N SER A 766 47.45 -16.51 -41.17
CA SER A 766 46.63 -17.68 -40.78
C SER A 766 47.34 -19.04 -40.89
N THR A 767 48.53 -19.07 -41.50
CA THR A 767 49.39 -20.26 -41.63
C THR A 767 50.50 -20.33 -40.57
N SER A 768 50.58 -19.33 -39.69
CA SER A 768 51.59 -19.22 -38.64
C SER A 768 51.18 -20.00 -37.39
N ALA A 769 52.16 -20.48 -36.63
CA ALA A 769 51.92 -21.16 -35.35
C ALA A 769 51.08 -20.31 -34.38
N LEU A 770 50.44 -20.95 -33.40
CA LEU A 770 49.58 -20.33 -32.38
C LEU A 770 50.30 -19.29 -31.49
N GLN A 771 51.62 -19.12 -31.63
CA GLN A 771 52.41 -18.16 -30.87
C GLN A 771 53.22 -17.26 -31.82
N PRO A 772 53.26 -15.93 -31.58
CA PRO A 772 54.10 -15.02 -32.33
C PRO A 772 55.55 -15.20 -31.86
N PHE A 773 56.46 -15.39 -32.81
CA PHE A 773 57.88 -15.52 -32.52
C PHE A 773 58.63 -14.42 -33.26
N ALA A 774 59.60 -13.78 -32.59
CA ALA A 774 60.44 -12.73 -33.16
C ALA A 774 61.16 -13.15 -34.46
N ASP A 775 61.24 -14.45 -34.72
CA ASP A 775 61.94 -15.05 -35.86
C ASP A 775 61.03 -15.20 -37.10
N HIS A 776 59.72 -14.97 -36.97
CA HIS A 776 58.70 -15.18 -38.01
C HIS A 776 58.22 -13.87 -38.66
N LYS A 777 59.15 -12.93 -38.88
CA LYS A 777 58.83 -11.55 -39.31
C LYS A 777 58.18 -11.48 -40.69
N ASP A 778 58.52 -12.41 -41.56
CA ASP A 778 57.92 -12.61 -42.89
C ASP A 778 56.42 -12.92 -42.83
N LYS A 779 55.92 -13.35 -41.66
CA LYS A 779 54.51 -13.71 -41.45
C LYS A 779 53.67 -12.57 -40.87
N TYR A 780 54.27 -11.43 -40.51
CA TYR A 780 53.53 -10.28 -40.01
C TYR A 780 53.04 -9.37 -41.14
N LYS A 781 51.75 -9.03 -41.09
CA LYS A 781 51.14 -8.08 -42.02
C LYS A 781 50.74 -6.82 -41.26
N LYS A 782 51.15 -5.64 -41.76
CA LYS A 782 50.62 -4.36 -41.29
C LYS A 782 49.23 -4.20 -41.88
N PHE A 783 48.20 -4.14 -41.04
CA PHE A 783 46.82 -4.14 -41.52
C PHE A 783 45.94 -3.21 -40.70
N MET A 784 45.31 -2.23 -41.36
CA MET A 784 44.21 -1.45 -40.81
C MET A 784 43.18 -1.21 -41.92
N PRO A 785 42.32 -2.18 -42.23
CA PRO A 785 41.29 -1.97 -43.23
C PRO A 785 40.29 -0.94 -42.73
N ILE A 786 39.70 -0.21 -43.67
CA ILE A 786 38.55 0.65 -43.41
C ILE A 786 37.45 -0.22 -42.77
N GLY A 787 36.89 0.22 -41.64
CA GLY A 787 35.83 -0.52 -40.93
C GLY A 787 36.32 -1.46 -39.82
N TRP A 788 37.64 -1.64 -39.62
CA TRP A 788 38.15 -2.53 -38.55
C TRP A 788 37.61 -2.20 -37.15
N ARG A 789 37.26 -0.95 -36.88
CA ARG A 789 36.82 -0.52 -35.55
C ARG A 789 35.29 -0.59 -35.35
N GLN A 790 34.51 -1.31 -36.14
CA GLN A 790 33.03 -1.34 -36.04
C GLN A 790 32.48 -2.19 -34.87
N GLN A 791 33.03 -2.06 -33.66
CA GLN A 791 32.53 -2.76 -32.48
C GLN A 791 31.17 -2.19 -32.06
N THR A 792 30.08 -2.94 -32.22
CA THR A 792 28.70 -2.46 -32.05
C THR A 792 27.71 -3.48 -31.47
N LEU A 793 28.14 -4.69 -31.08
CA LEU A 793 27.27 -5.73 -30.51
C LEU A 793 28.03 -6.69 -29.59
N PHE A 794 27.32 -7.57 -28.87
CA PHE A 794 27.89 -8.79 -28.28
C PHE A 794 27.65 -9.99 -29.20
N CYS A 795 28.68 -10.80 -29.45
CA CYS A 795 28.57 -11.90 -30.41
C CYS A 795 27.72 -13.07 -29.89
N ASP A 796 26.95 -13.68 -30.80
CA ASP A 796 26.18 -14.92 -30.59
C ASP A 796 27.01 -16.20 -30.82
N SER A 797 28.23 -16.07 -31.32
CA SER A 797 29.12 -17.17 -31.65
C SER A 797 30.58 -16.76 -31.49
N PRO A 798 31.47 -17.69 -31.10
CA PRO A 798 32.91 -17.46 -31.14
C PRO A 798 33.44 -17.33 -32.58
N ALA A 799 32.69 -17.73 -33.60
CA ALA A 799 33.16 -17.76 -34.98
C ALA A 799 33.63 -16.37 -35.47
N GLY A 800 34.75 -16.38 -36.20
CA GLY A 800 35.29 -15.23 -36.90
C GLY A 800 34.34 -14.73 -37.97
N THR A 801 34.16 -13.41 -38.08
CA THR A 801 33.33 -12.79 -39.11
C THR A 801 34.09 -11.68 -39.84
N GLY A 802 33.59 -11.25 -41.00
CA GLY A 802 34.23 -10.21 -41.81
C GLY A 802 35.66 -10.61 -42.15
N PHE A 803 36.63 -9.83 -41.70
CA PHE A 803 38.04 -10.17 -41.90
C PHE A 803 38.44 -11.46 -41.18
N ASN A 804 37.87 -11.79 -40.02
CA ASN A 804 38.21 -13.02 -39.29
C ASN A 804 37.50 -14.28 -39.85
N ALA A 805 36.66 -14.16 -40.88
CA ALA A 805 35.89 -15.28 -41.42
C ALA A 805 36.77 -16.37 -42.06
N ASN A 806 36.28 -17.61 -42.07
CA ASN A 806 36.96 -18.78 -42.65
C ASN A 806 38.37 -19.02 -42.07
N GLY A 807 38.59 -18.64 -40.81
CA GLY A 807 39.88 -18.77 -40.16
C GLY A 807 40.96 -17.81 -40.66
N ASN A 808 40.59 -16.79 -41.44
CA ASN A 808 41.52 -15.76 -41.88
C ASN A 808 41.97 -14.88 -40.70
N TRP A 809 43.18 -14.35 -40.78
CA TRP A 809 43.79 -13.49 -39.76
C TRP A 809 43.76 -14.13 -38.37
N CYS A 810 42.92 -13.59 -37.47
CA CYS A 810 42.83 -14.04 -36.08
C CYS A 810 41.82 -15.19 -35.90
N GLY A 811 41.05 -15.52 -36.94
CA GLY A 811 40.08 -16.62 -36.91
C GLY A 811 39.04 -16.50 -35.80
N ASP A 812 38.62 -17.65 -35.26
CA ASP A 812 37.60 -17.76 -34.23
C ASP A 812 38.12 -17.38 -32.84
N ALA A 813 37.23 -16.86 -32.00
CA ALA A 813 37.47 -16.62 -30.58
C ALA A 813 37.68 -17.94 -29.82
N THR A 814 38.54 -17.89 -28.79
CA THR A 814 38.70 -19.00 -27.85
C THR A 814 37.73 -18.90 -26.67
N SER A 815 37.26 -17.69 -26.37
CA SER A 815 36.17 -17.47 -25.42
C SER A 815 34.81 -17.83 -26.04
N PRO A 816 33.84 -18.27 -25.23
CA PRO A 816 32.45 -18.48 -25.67
C PRO A 816 31.82 -17.23 -26.28
N ALA A 817 30.64 -17.41 -26.91
CA ALA A 817 29.83 -16.31 -27.37
C ALA A 817 29.54 -15.31 -26.23
N CYS A 818 29.78 -14.03 -26.46
CA CYS A 818 29.65 -13.00 -25.43
C CYS A 818 28.23 -12.93 -24.87
N ARG A 819 27.20 -13.07 -25.72
CA ARG A 819 25.80 -13.08 -25.24
C ARG A 819 25.50 -14.19 -24.25
N GLN A 820 26.12 -15.37 -24.42
CA GLN A 820 25.99 -16.48 -23.48
C GLN A 820 26.74 -16.25 -22.16
N GLY A 821 27.65 -15.29 -22.12
CA GLY A 821 28.40 -14.95 -20.92
C GLY A 821 27.80 -13.82 -20.09
N LEU A 822 26.78 -13.12 -20.60
CA LEU A 822 26.21 -11.93 -19.96
C LEU A 822 25.66 -12.26 -18.57
N ARG A 823 26.03 -11.43 -17.60
CA ARG A 823 25.52 -11.46 -16.22
C ARG A 823 25.19 -10.05 -15.77
N ILE A 824 23.91 -9.72 -15.76
CA ILE A 824 23.41 -8.39 -15.34
C ILE A 824 23.05 -8.38 -13.85
N ARG A 825 22.50 -9.50 -13.37
CA ARG A 825 22.10 -9.68 -11.98
C ARG A 825 23.21 -9.37 -10.97
N SER A 826 22.91 -8.45 -10.07
CA SER A 826 23.66 -8.16 -8.85
C SER A 826 23.40 -9.22 -7.77
N GLU A 827 24.34 -9.43 -6.83
CA GLU A 827 24.40 -10.59 -5.90
C GLU A 827 23.09 -11.10 -5.26
#